data_AF-A0A4Q2VC94-F1
#
_entry.id   AF-A0A4Q2VC94-F1
#
_cell.length_a   1.000
_cell.length_b   1.000
_cell.length_c   1.000
_cell.angle_alpha   90.00
_cell.angle_beta   90.00
_cell.angle_gamma   90.00
#
_symmetry.space_group_name_H-M   'P 1'
#
loop_
_entity.id
_entity.type
_entity.pdbx_description
1 polymer ?
#
loop_
_entity_poly.entity_id
_entity_poly.type
_entity_poly.pdbx_seq_one_letter_code
_entity_poly.pdbx_strand_id
1 'polypeptide(L)'
;MPTDTDQVNARKFAEKVKEKKLQHFLAVLIYAKCSIDAIKEFLDTLVFGNKAEFQEEDQETPNLLPASKEFLERLFSRPSDRRDFFDEQRPFCTLVLGSLDLVMIRSDDQKSLPWLEQEQIGSGAFGVVYKVTIPKGHLTTDGNFSQPTSRPMTIARKDFICVDTAEVSFKKEVRAIRDIFSGQATHDNILKSFGTIVIEGKPSTFSLLMPCADLDLQEYMKRNPEISPSDTSTRESIIRSARELAGALDFLHRKMTTSEGDPIVCYHMDLKPSNILIFHDTRRRSENSIRDMIWKLSDFGLSRVKTRTRSQADLSNLFRTRFKDQSGQASATQNFRGTDMFLPVEAELEGRTMNEKSDIWSFGCILSLLFTYMGEGYKGFGGYSESRLLCSNKNVDCFYQYNKSNIGFEINRGVVEQHEKLIKLAAEQSPSEGVAVRYMLKSLESEVLLIDQGSRCGADRIVELLQATLKKYSTVESELSITENDSMPHSLVQKAQEKVLGLFRRKSKQSLAQTNIRRWKLEVDKKLKYKDSVCSPDGIRVAYWTSKTITLFDDRSGLTNAIPYRRVDSMGSRMSSTDSERESTLTVAGQYSLADWSRSWRSVRLTNRYLIAATTDELFNCYIFDVELDRKLNMYSRVTLPHPGIHMLAVSPDRNSLACILQDKRGRPSLFTGRIAFDPASQPTPAASIYSDTTRSEHKDAGVCIADQKATLLELPPGEITCLTLETRNQGYIIIRQGSTLSVNIFIIEPLDMKEQALMQRSTNNNAERLFTDMACLQIDNQSRRSELIIASQAERLYHLRYEGFESSPTVVIHPPIQSYRILKIATVEHSRKILALGSQSGSKSLLLLNIETQSPDVRPKITKLADLGVSAGYQAKLGVSCEGNETIARIMVDMLEGRYFVFQINVSNSLGT
;
A
#
# COMPACT_ATOMS: atom_id res chain seq x y z
N MET A 1 41.32 43.68 -11.61
CA MET A 1 39.86 43.77 -11.38
C MET A 1 39.19 42.88 -12.42
N PRO A 2 38.26 41.99 -12.04
CA PRO A 2 37.52 41.18 -13.02
C PRO A 2 36.76 42.11 -13.98
N THR A 3 36.72 41.77 -15.27
CA THR A 3 35.97 42.55 -16.26
C THR A 3 34.46 42.39 -16.04
N ASP A 4 33.63 43.31 -16.54
CA ASP A 4 32.16 43.19 -16.45
C ASP A 4 31.65 41.87 -17.07
N THR A 5 32.32 41.40 -18.13
CA THR A 5 32.06 40.11 -18.77
C THR A 5 32.35 38.93 -17.85
N ASP A 6 33.43 38.98 -17.07
CA ASP A 6 33.76 37.94 -16.10
C ASP A 6 32.71 37.85 -14.98
N GLN A 7 32.16 38.99 -14.55
CA GLN A 7 31.10 39.03 -13.55
C GLN A 7 29.79 38.43 -14.08
N VAL A 8 29.43 38.71 -15.34
CA VAL A 8 28.24 38.13 -15.98
C VAL A 8 28.37 36.61 -16.13
N ASN A 9 29.53 36.13 -16.56
CA ASN A 9 29.78 34.69 -16.70
C ASN A 9 29.80 33.97 -15.35
N ALA A 10 30.38 34.59 -14.31
CA ALA A 10 30.36 34.05 -12.95
C ALA A 10 28.93 33.96 -12.38
N ARG A 11 28.08 34.96 -12.62
CA ARG A 11 26.66 34.92 -12.23
C ARG A 11 25.92 33.79 -12.94
N LYS A 12 26.08 33.67 -14.26
CA LYS A 12 25.45 32.61 -15.06
C LYS A 12 25.88 31.20 -14.61
N PHE A 13 27.15 31.02 -14.29
CA PHE A 13 27.65 29.77 -13.71
C PHE A 13 26.99 29.48 -12.35
N ALA A 14 26.99 30.45 -11.43
CA ALA A 14 26.40 30.29 -10.11
C ALA A 14 24.90 29.98 -10.17
N GLU A 15 24.16 30.64 -11.06
CA GLU A 15 22.74 30.36 -11.32
C GLU A 15 22.54 28.94 -11.81
N LYS A 16 23.31 28.49 -12.82
CA LYS A 16 23.17 27.12 -13.36
C LYS A 16 23.52 26.03 -12.35
N VAL A 17 24.58 26.23 -11.56
CA VAL A 17 24.95 25.30 -10.47
C VAL A 17 23.85 25.25 -9.42
N LYS A 18 23.21 26.39 -9.10
CA LYS A 18 22.10 26.46 -8.14
C LYS A 18 20.83 25.81 -8.67
N GLU A 19 20.44 26.11 -9.90
CA GLU A 19 19.29 25.54 -10.62
C GLU A 19 19.35 24.01 -10.70
N LYS A 20 20.55 23.47 -10.91
CA LYS A 20 20.79 22.02 -11.01
C LYS A 20 21.23 21.38 -9.69
N LYS A 21 21.29 22.16 -8.60
CA LYS A 21 21.71 21.71 -7.26
C LYS A 21 23.05 20.96 -7.22
N LEU A 22 24.04 21.45 -7.97
CA LEU A 22 25.35 20.81 -8.14
C LEU A 22 26.43 21.29 -7.14
N GLN A 23 26.05 22.02 -6.09
CA GLN A 23 27.01 22.63 -5.16
C GLN A 23 27.86 21.58 -4.44
N HIS A 24 27.24 20.48 -3.97
CA HIS A 24 27.95 19.41 -3.27
C HIS A 24 28.86 18.64 -4.23
N PHE A 25 28.40 18.37 -5.46
CA PHE A 25 29.23 17.72 -6.48
C PHE A 25 30.48 18.55 -6.80
N LEU A 26 30.32 19.87 -6.95
CA LEU A 26 31.42 20.81 -7.12
C LEU A 26 32.36 20.83 -5.90
N ALA A 27 31.80 20.79 -4.69
CA ALA A 27 32.59 20.74 -3.47
C ALA A 27 33.45 19.47 -3.39
N VAL A 28 32.93 18.32 -3.80
CA VAL A 28 33.72 17.08 -3.91
C VAL A 28 34.85 17.24 -4.92
N LEU A 29 34.59 17.79 -6.13
CA LEU A 29 35.65 18.01 -7.14
C LEU A 29 36.82 18.84 -6.58
N ILE A 30 36.50 19.89 -5.83
CA ILE A 30 37.49 20.78 -5.23
C ILE A 30 38.21 20.06 -4.09
N TYR A 31 37.48 19.38 -3.22
CA TYR A 31 38.01 18.70 -2.05
C TYR A 31 38.92 17.52 -2.43
N ALA A 32 38.52 16.73 -3.42
CA ALA A 32 39.30 15.64 -4.01
C ALA A 32 40.49 16.13 -4.86
N LYS A 33 40.65 17.45 -5.05
CA LYS A 33 41.70 18.07 -5.86
C LYS A 33 41.74 17.52 -7.29
N CYS A 34 40.58 17.28 -7.88
CA CYS A 34 40.48 16.78 -9.25
C CYS A 34 41.10 17.78 -10.23
N SER A 35 41.56 17.25 -11.36
CA SER A 35 42.26 18.04 -12.38
C SER A 35 41.37 19.11 -13.03
N ILE A 36 42.00 20.12 -13.63
CA ILE A 36 41.30 21.16 -14.41
C ILE A 36 40.48 20.54 -15.55
N ASP A 37 40.92 19.42 -16.12
CA ASP A 37 40.18 18.74 -17.18
C ASP A 37 38.89 18.12 -16.64
N ALA A 38 38.90 17.54 -15.44
CA ALA A 38 37.67 17.08 -14.78
C ALA A 38 36.70 18.24 -14.47
N ILE A 39 37.22 19.42 -14.11
CA ILE A 39 36.40 20.63 -13.93
C ILE A 39 35.75 21.05 -15.25
N LYS A 40 36.47 21.03 -16.37
CA LYS A 40 35.90 21.32 -17.69
C LYS A 40 34.82 20.30 -18.06
N GLU A 41 35.07 19.02 -17.85
CA GLU A 41 34.11 17.95 -18.11
C GLU A 41 32.83 18.13 -17.27
N PHE A 42 32.96 18.52 -16.00
CA PHE A 42 31.84 18.89 -15.13
C PHE A 42 31.05 20.10 -15.69
N LEU A 43 31.74 21.16 -16.11
CA LEU A 43 31.10 22.34 -16.69
C LEU A 43 30.33 22.00 -17.97
N ASP A 44 30.99 21.33 -18.91
CA ASP A 44 30.44 21.04 -20.23
C ASP A 44 29.32 20.00 -20.17
N THR A 45 29.42 19.03 -19.26
CA THR A 45 28.50 17.90 -19.21
C THR A 45 27.34 18.11 -18.25
N LEU A 46 27.63 18.65 -17.05
CA LEU A 46 26.66 18.75 -15.96
C LEU A 46 26.10 20.17 -15.81
N VAL A 47 26.95 21.20 -15.80
CA VAL A 47 26.48 22.58 -15.56
C VAL A 47 25.77 23.15 -16.79
N PHE A 48 26.45 23.16 -17.94
CA PHE A 48 25.92 23.70 -19.20
C PHE A 48 25.38 22.62 -20.14
N GLY A 49 25.78 21.37 -19.95
CA GLY A 49 25.27 20.23 -20.71
C GLY A 49 23.93 19.69 -20.20
N ASN A 50 23.45 18.63 -20.84
CA ASN A 50 22.13 18.05 -20.60
C ASN A 50 22.14 16.87 -19.63
N LYS A 51 23.31 16.44 -19.11
CA LYS A 51 23.38 15.25 -18.23
C LYS A 51 22.92 15.52 -16.80
N ALA A 52 22.78 16.77 -16.37
CA ALA A 52 22.12 17.14 -15.13
C ALA A 52 20.91 18.03 -15.44
N GLU A 53 19.74 17.60 -14.98
CA GLU A 53 18.47 18.30 -15.18
C GLU A 53 18.23 19.33 -14.08
N PHE A 54 17.32 20.27 -14.35
CA PHE A 54 16.79 21.19 -13.34
C PHE A 54 16.13 20.41 -12.19
N GLN A 55 16.32 20.86 -10.95
CA GLN A 55 15.74 20.22 -9.77
C GLN A 55 14.94 21.25 -8.97
N GLU A 56 13.62 21.07 -8.89
CA GLU A 56 12.76 21.92 -8.05
C GLU A 56 12.88 21.55 -6.56
N GLU A 57 12.86 20.26 -6.24
CA GLU A 57 12.78 19.76 -4.86
C GLU A 57 14.14 19.22 -4.36
N ASP A 58 14.41 19.37 -3.07
CA ASP A 58 15.55 18.73 -2.43
C ASP A 58 15.25 17.25 -2.18
N GLN A 59 16.29 16.42 -2.06
CA GLN A 59 16.17 14.97 -1.87
C GLN A 59 16.98 14.51 -0.65
N GLU A 60 16.83 13.23 -0.29
CA GLU A 60 17.54 12.57 0.81
C GLU A 60 19.07 12.68 0.68
N THR A 61 19.60 12.65 -0.55
CA THR A 61 21.00 12.88 -0.86
C THR A 61 21.18 14.08 -1.82
N PRO A 62 22.34 14.75 -1.79
CA PRO A 62 22.63 15.80 -2.77
C PRO A 62 22.61 15.27 -4.21
N ASN A 63 22.24 16.14 -5.16
CA ASN A 63 22.07 15.73 -6.55
C ASN A 63 23.35 15.09 -7.13
N LEU A 64 23.18 13.94 -7.80
CA LEU A 64 24.24 13.10 -8.38
C LEU A 64 25.24 12.51 -7.36
N LEU A 65 24.94 12.59 -6.05
CA LEU A 65 25.73 12.00 -4.98
C LEU A 65 24.89 11.02 -4.14
N PRO A 66 25.47 9.90 -3.66
CA PRO A 66 26.80 9.40 -4.00
C PRO A 66 26.88 8.95 -5.48
N ALA A 67 27.93 9.41 -6.16
CA ALA A 67 28.22 9.04 -7.53
C ALA A 67 28.74 7.60 -7.61
N SER A 68 28.11 6.79 -8.46
CA SER A 68 28.57 5.43 -8.72
C SER A 68 29.85 5.42 -9.56
N LYS A 69 30.64 4.34 -9.45
CA LYS A 69 31.86 4.19 -10.25
C LYS A 69 31.57 4.27 -11.75
N GLU A 70 30.48 3.65 -12.21
CA GLU A 70 30.05 3.64 -13.61
C GLU A 70 29.58 5.03 -14.08
N PHE A 71 29.05 5.86 -13.18
CA PHE A 71 28.74 7.25 -13.50
C PHE A 71 30.01 8.08 -13.68
N LEU A 72 30.96 7.96 -12.75
CA LEU A 72 32.24 8.67 -12.82
C LEU A 72 33.09 8.24 -14.02
N GLU A 73 33.07 6.96 -14.39
CA GLU A 73 33.73 6.43 -15.59
C GLU A 73 33.20 7.05 -16.90
N ARG A 74 31.92 7.37 -16.95
CA ARG A 74 31.27 8.03 -18.10
C ARG A 74 31.39 9.56 -18.08
N LEU A 75 31.76 10.13 -16.94
CA LEU A 75 31.86 11.56 -16.75
C LEU A 75 33.30 12.05 -16.93
N PHE A 76 34.25 11.42 -16.24
CA PHE A 76 35.65 11.87 -16.25
C PHE A 76 36.51 11.02 -17.17
N SER A 77 37.33 11.64 -18.01
CA SER A 77 38.23 10.88 -18.90
C SER A 77 39.43 10.27 -18.15
N ARG A 78 39.87 10.90 -17.06
CA ARG A 78 41.07 10.49 -16.30
C ARG A 78 40.75 9.49 -15.19
N PRO A 79 41.42 8.32 -15.13
CA PRO A 79 41.22 7.34 -14.07
C PRO A 79 41.54 7.83 -12.66
N SER A 80 42.51 8.75 -12.49
CA SER A 80 42.86 9.33 -11.18
C SER A 80 41.70 10.15 -10.62
N ASP A 81 41.13 11.06 -11.42
CA ASP A 81 40.03 11.92 -11.00
C ASP A 81 38.78 11.10 -10.61
N ARG A 82 38.52 9.98 -11.30
CA ARG A 82 37.43 9.05 -10.95
C ARG A 82 37.63 8.43 -9.56
N ARG A 83 38.86 8.02 -9.25
CA ARG A 83 39.21 7.38 -7.98
C ARG A 83 39.17 8.38 -6.85
N ASP A 84 39.86 9.50 -7.01
CA ASP A 84 39.97 10.56 -6.00
C ASP A 84 38.58 11.11 -5.66
N PHE A 85 37.73 11.37 -6.67
CA PHE A 85 36.34 11.77 -6.43
C PHE A 85 35.55 10.68 -5.69
N PHE A 86 35.68 9.42 -6.12
CA PHE A 86 34.92 8.33 -5.52
C PHE A 86 35.28 8.09 -4.05
N ASP A 87 36.56 8.21 -3.71
CA ASP A 87 37.08 7.97 -2.36
C ASP A 87 36.76 9.14 -1.41
N GLU A 88 36.70 10.37 -1.93
CA GLU A 88 36.54 11.59 -1.12
C GLU A 88 35.10 12.14 -1.06
N GLN A 89 34.14 11.57 -1.81
CA GLN A 89 32.76 12.09 -1.83
C GLN A 89 31.97 11.87 -0.53
N ARG A 90 32.40 10.93 0.32
CA ARG A 90 31.64 10.44 1.47
C ARG A 90 31.17 11.53 2.45
N PRO A 91 31.98 12.54 2.84
CA PRO A 91 31.52 13.61 3.74
C PRO A 91 30.38 14.46 3.14
N PHE A 92 30.35 14.57 1.81
CA PHE A 92 29.33 15.30 1.05
C PHE A 92 28.10 14.46 0.75
N CYS A 93 28.11 13.16 1.09
CA CYS A 93 26.99 12.24 0.94
C CYS A 93 26.27 11.99 2.27
N THR A 94 26.25 13.00 3.14
CA THR A 94 25.58 12.92 4.45
C THR A 94 24.08 13.07 4.26
N LEU A 95 23.30 12.12 4.76
CA LEU A 95 21.86 12.01 4.51
C LEU A 95 21.06 13.13 5.19
N VAL A 96 19.99 13.56 4.52
CA VAL A 96 18.91 14.32 5.15
C VAL A 96 17.80 13.32 5.50
N LEU A 97 17.55 13.13 6.78
CA LEU A 97 16.57 12.16 7.29
C LEU A 97 15.18 12.78 7.41
N GLY A 98 14.14 11.97 7.51
CA GLY A 98 12.78 12.47 7.81
C GLY A 98 11.68 12.08 6.82
N SER A 99 11.99 11.25 5.81
CA SER A 99 10.96 10.58 5.02
C SER A 99 10.43 9.34 5.75
N LEU A 100 9.15 9.04 5.54
CA LEU A 100 8.54 7.76 5.92
C LEU A 100 9.04 6.57 5.07
N ASP A 101 9.76 6.87 3.99
CA ASP A 101 10.41 5.85 3.18
C ASP A 101 11.58 5.19 3.93
N LEU A 102 11.87 3.95 3.54
CA LEU A 102 12.93 3.16 4.13
C LEU A 102 14.28 3.56 3.55
N VAL A 103 15.16 4.09 4.39
CA VAL A 103 16.55 4.36 4.02
C VAL A 103 17.35 3.08 4.16
N MET A 104 17.90 2.57 3.06
CA MET A 104 18.76 1.39 3.04
C MET A 104 20.23 1.82 2.87
N ILE A 105 21.07 1.48 3.84
CA ILE A 105 22.52 1.72 3.81
C ILE A 105 23.23 0.38 3.73
N ARG A 106 23.97 0.15 2.65
CA ARG A 106 24.76 -1.06 2.44
C ARG A 106 26.12 -0.93 3.12
N SER A 107 26.79 -2.06 3.39
CA SER A 107 28.10 -2.05 4.03
C SER A 107 29.20 -1.36 3.20
N ASP A 108 29.01 -1.26 1.88
CA ASP A 108 29.90 -0.59 0.92
C ASP A 108 29.36 0.77 0.42
N ASP A 109 28.30 1.29 1.03
CA ASP A 109 27.66 2.54 0.62
C ASP A 109 28.50 3.78 1.01
N GLN A 110 28.51 4.79 0.15
CA GLN A 110 29.20 6.07 0.40
C GLN A 110 28.32 7.07 1.17
N LYS A 111 27.07 6.70 1.49
CA LYS A 111 26.19 7.49 2.35
C LYS A 111 26.73 7.54 3.78
N SER A 112 26.61 8.71 4.39
CA SER A 112 26.95 8.91 5.80
C SER A 112 25.71 9.32 6.60
N LEU A 113 25.63 8.83 7.84
CA LEU A 113 24.56 9.20 8.75
C LEU A 113 24.91 10.52 9.48
N PRO A 114 23.93 11.42 9.68
CA PRO A 114 24.16 12.75 10.23
C PRO A 114 24.19 12.74 11.77
N TRP A 115 25.00 11.89 12.39
CA TRP A 115 25.11 11.82 13.86
C TRP A 115 26.22 12.75 14.35
N LEU A 116 25.87 13.77 15.16
CA LEU A 116 26.87 14.55 15.90
C LEU A 116 27.27 13.84 17.19
N GLU A 117 26.27 13.35 17.92
CA GLU A 117 26.42 12.69 19.22
C GLU A 117 25.43 11.54 19.32
N GLN A 118 25.82 10.49 20.04
CA GLN A 118 24.91 9.38 20.37
C GLN A 118 25.17 8.90 21.80
N GLU A 119 24.09 8.70 22.55
CA GLU A 119 24.10 8.21 23.93
C GLU A 119 23.03 7.12 24.08
N GLN A 120 23.37 5.98 24.68
CA GLN A 120 22.37 4.97 25.00
C GLN A 120 21.54 5.40 26.22
N ILE A 121 20.23 5.56 26.05
CA ILE A 121 19.32 6.03 27.11
C ILE A 121 18.36 4.95 27.62
N GLY A 122 18.21 3.85 26.90
CA GLY A 122 17.28 2.79 27.28
C GLY A 122 17.62 1.46 26.64
N SER A 123 17.23 0.38 27.30
CA SER A 123 17.44 -0.97 26.80
C SER A 123 16.26 -1.84 27.22
N GLY A 124 15.59 -2.46 26.25
CA GLY A 124 14.42 -3.30 26.48
C GLY A 124 14.57 -4.70 25.90
N ALA A 125 13.51 -5.49 25.98
CA ALA A 125 13.46 -6.86 25.43
C ALA A 125 13.63 -6.90 23.90
N PHE A 126 13.24 -5.84 23.19
CA PHE A 126 13.17 -5.80 21.73
C PHE A 126 14.23 -4.91 21.05
N GLY A 127 15.10 -4.26 21.82
CA GLY A 127 16.11 -3.36 21.25
C GLY A 127 16.76 -2.42 22.26
N VAL A 128 17.57 -1.53 21.72
CA VAL A 128 18.32 -0.49 22.46
C VAL A 128 17.89 0.87 21.93
N VAL A 129 17.66 1.83 22.83
CA VAL A 129 17.27 3.19 22.48
C VAL A 129 18.43 4.13 22.73
N TYR A 130 18.78 4.89 21.71
CA TYR A 130 19.80 5.92 21.72
C TYR A 130 19.16 7.31 21.62
N LYS A 131 19.70 8.27 22.35
CA LYS A 131 19.52 9.70 22.12
C LYS A 131 20.57 10.13 21.10
N VAL A 132 20.14 10.71 19.99
CA VAL A 132 21.01 11.08 18.88
C VAL A 132 20.81 12.54 18.53
N THR A 133 21.90 13.29 18.39
CA THR A 133 21.87 14.70 17.97
C THR A 133 22.15 14.78 16.47
N ILE A 134 21.20 15.33 15.70
CA ILE A 134 21.30 15.55 14.25
C ILE A 134 21.60 17.04 13.99
N PRO A 135 22.57 17.38 13.12
CA PRO A 135 22.89 18.75 12.78
C PRO A 135 21.74 19.45 12.05
N LYS A 136 21.76 20.79 12.05
CA LYS A 136 20.86 21.60 11.22
C LYS A 136 20.95 21.17 9.76
N GLY A 137 19.84 21.18 9.03
CA GLY A 137 19.79 20.85 7.60
C GLY A 137 19.69 19.36 7.27
N HIS A 138 19.79 18.46 8.26
CA HIS A 138 19.86 17.00 8.05
C HIS A 138 18.67 16.21 8.62
N LEU A 139 17.61 16.90 9.05
CA LEU A 139 16.37 16.27 9.49
C LEU A 139 15.17 17.07 8.96
N THR A 140 14.13 16.36 8.53
CA THR A 140 12.79 16.88 8.25
C THR A 140 11.80 16.15 9.16
N THR A 141 10.71 16.81 9.55
CA THR A 141 9.70 16.21 10.45
C THR A 141 8.43 15.78 9.72
N ASP A 142 8.29 16.20 8.46
CA ASP A 142 7.12 16.03 7.60
C ASP A 142 7.47 15.44 6.22
N GLY A 143 8.74 15.03 6.03
CA GLY A 143 9.25 14.54 4.75
C GLY A 143 9.55 15.62 3.72
N ASN A 144 9.45 16.92 4.07
CA ASN A 144 9.77 18.00 3.15
C ASN A 144 11.26 18.38 3.21
N PHE A 145 12.05 17.78 2.33
CA PHE A 145 13.50 18.04 2.21
C PHE A 145 13.87 19.48 1.86
N SER A 146 12.93 20.29 1.35
CA SER A 146 13.18 21.70 1.06
C SER A 146 13.12 22.59 2.32
N GLN A 147 12.63 22.05 3.45
CA GLN A 147 12.53 22.75 4.73
C GLN A 147 13.11 21.91 5.87
N PRO A 148 14.41 21.59 5.83
CA PRO A 148 15.03 20.85 6.92
C PRO A 148 15.15 21.72 8.17
N THR A 149 15.40 21.08 9.31
CA THR A 149 15.54 21.74 10.61
C THR A 149 16.59 22.86 10.57
N SER A 150 16.22 24.04 11.05
CA SER A 150 17.10 25.22 11.08
C SER A 150 18.13 25.18 12.22
N ARG A 151 17.94 24.28 13.18
CA ARG A 151 18.81 24.07 14.35
C ARG A 151 19.11 22.57 14.52
N PRO A 152 20.20 22.21 15.22
CA PRO A 152 20.41 20.83 15.64
C PRO A 152 19.20 20.31 16.42
N MET A 153 18.84 19.05 16.18
CA MET A 153 17.68 18.41 16.81
C MET A 153 18.11 17.10 17.47
N THR A 154 17.69 16.93 18.71
CA THR A 154 17.88 15.68 19.45
C THR A 154 16.67 14.79 19.28
N ILE A 155 16.92 13.54 18.89
CA ILE A 155 15.89 12.54 18.60
C ILE A 155 16.18 11.24 19.34
N ALA A 156 15.18 10.37 19.44
CA ALA A 156 15.36 8.99 19.88
C ALA A 156 15.53 8.07 18.66
N ARG A 157 16.54 7.21 18.69
CA ARG A 157 16.78 6.13 17.72
C ARG A 157 16.63 4.79 18.43
N LYS A 158 15.63 4.00 18.06
CA LYS A 158 15.47 2.63 18.58
C LYS A 158 16.06 1.64 17.58
N ASP A 159 17.13 0.96 17.97
CA ASP A 159 17.79 -0.08 17.21
C ASP A 159 17.23 -1.45 17.62
N PHE A 160 16.70 -2.19 16.65
CA PHE A 160 16.18 -3.53 16.83
C PHE A 160 17.25 -4.57 16.50
N ILE A 161 17.31 -5.64 17.29
CA ILE A 161 18.26 -6.74 17.10
C ILE A 161 17.59 -7.83 16.25
N CYS A 162 18.07 -8.01 15.03
CA CYS A 162 17.51 -8.95 14.06
C CYS A 162 18.21 -10.32 14.09
N VAL A 163 17.46 -11.39 13.84
CA VAL A 163 17.96 -12.78 13.87
C VAL A 163 18.75 -13.09 12.60
N ASP A 164 19.83 -13.86 12.72
CA ASP A 164 20.66 -14.37 11.60
C ASP A 164 19.91 -15.33 10.64
N THR A 165 18.63 -15.62 10.87
CA THR A 165 17.84 -16.56 10.07
C THR A 165 16.99 -15.84 9.03
N ALA A 166 17.46 -15.89 7.78
CA ALA A 166 16.80 -15.48 6.55
C ALA A 166 16.40 -13.99 6.45
N GLU A 167 17.10 -13.25 5.58
CA GLU A 167 16.83 -11.88 5.12
C GLU A 167 15.35 -11.61 4.72
N VAL A 168 14.61 -12.67 4.39
CA VAL A 168 13.18 -12.66 4.06
C VAL A 168 12.29 -12.39 5.29
N SER A 169 12.67 -12.87 6.48
CA SER A 169 11.94 -12.60 7.73
C SER A 169 12.08 -11.12 8.07
N PHE A 170 13.34 -10.64 8.14
CA PHE A 170 13.68 -9.23 8.35
C PHE A 170 12.94 -8.26 7.42
N LYS A 171 12.84 -8.55 6.12
CA LYS A 171 12.12 -7.69 5.16
C LYS A 171 10.59 -7.69 5.34
N LYS A 172 10.00 -8.79 5.83
CA LYS A 172 8.56 -8.83 6.21
C LYS A 172 8.33 -8.05 7.51
N GLU A 173 9.28 -8.12 8.43
CA GLU A 173 9.26 -7.48 9.75
C GLU A 173 9.33 -5.97 9.65
N VAL A 174 10.33 -5.47 8.90
CA VAL A 174 10.49 -4.04 8.58
C VAL A 174 9.23 -3.49 7.91
N ARG A 175 8.59 -4.27 7.03
CA ARG A 175 7.35 -3.86 6.37
C ARG A 175 6.19 -3.71 7.37
N ALA A 176 6.00 -4.65 8.28
CA ALA A 176 4.90 -4.60 9.23
C ALA A 176 5.04 -3.41 10.20
N ILE A 177 6.25 -3.16 10.70
CA ILE A 177 6.55 -2.01 11.56
C ILE A 177 6.39 -0.71 10.78
N ARG A 178 6.91 -0.63 9.55
CA ARG A 178 6.69 0.51 8.68
C ARG A 178 5.19 0.76 8.48
N ASP A 179 4.38 -0.26 8.25
CA ASP A 179 2.94 -0.07 8.03
C ASP A 179 2.22 0.49 9.29
N ILE A 180 2.71 0.21 10.50
CA ILE A 180 2.20 0.78 11.77
C ILE A 180 2.68 2.23 11.96
N PHE A 181 3.98 2.47 11.79
CA PHE A 181 4.60 3.77 12.10
C PHE A 181 4.55 4.78 10.94
N SER A 182 4.24 4.32 9.72
CA SER A 182 4.15 5.13 8.49
C SER A 182 2.74 5.20 7.91
N GLY A 183 1.75 4.61 8.59
CA GLY A 183 0.35 4.77 8.23
C GLY A 183 -0.07 6.24 8.33
N GLN A 184 -0.94 6.70 7.42
CA GLN A 184 -1.56 8.04 7.47
C GLN A 184 -2.46 8.27 8.70
N ALA A 185 -2.63 7.23 9.53
CA ALA A 185 -3.44 7.23 10.72
C ALA A 185 -2.71 8.02 11.83
N THR A 186 -2.90 9.34 11.86
CA THR A 186 -2.27 10.21 12.85
C THR A 186 -3.21 10.49 14.03
N HIS A 187 -2.74 10.18 15.25
CA HIS A 187 -3.32 10.70 16.48
C HIS A 187 -2.20 11.41 17.28
N ASP A 188 -2.50 12.55 17.90
CA ASP A 188 -1.47 13.34 18.57
C ASP A 188 -0.86 12.63 19.79
N ASN A 189 -1.65 11.77 20.43
CA ASN A 189 -1.24 10.91 21.56
C ASN A 189 -0.69 9.53 21.14
N ILE A 190 -0.27 9.35 19.89
CA ILE A 190 0.51 8.19 19.43
C ILE A 190 1.86 8.68 18.94
N LEU A 191 2.94 8.02 19.36
CA LEU A 191 4.30 8.41 18.95
C LEU A 191 4.50 8.18 17.45
N LYS A 192 4.84 9.24 16.72
CA LYS A 192 5.14 9.19 15.29
C LYS A 192 6.64 8.98 15.06
N SER A 193 6.97 8.25 14.02
CA SER A 193 8.35 8.12 13.53
C SER A 193 8.68 9.27 12.57
N PHE A 194 9.91 9.76 12.62
CA PHE A 194 10.49 10.62 11.59
C PHE A 194 10.95 9.81 10.38
N GLY A 195 11.29 8.54 10.55
CA GLY A 195 11.79 7.71 9.47
C GLY A 195 12.38 6.39 9.94
N THR A 196 12.75 5.55 8.98
CA THR A 196 13.32 4.23 9.24
C THR A 196 14.62 4.06 8.48
N ILE A 197 15.62 3.48 9.15
CA ILE A 197 16.92 3.18 8.55
C ILE A 197 17.18 1.68 8.70
N VAL A 198 17.67 1.07 7.63
CA VAL A 198 18.26 -0.27 7.65
C VAL A 198 19.72 -0.15 7.26
N ILE A 199 20.59 -0.66 8.14
CA ILE A 199 22.01 -0.79 7.87
C ILE A 199 22.27 -2.27 7.62
N GLU A 200 22.58 -2.62 6.37
CA GLU A 200 22.95 -3.99 6.00
C GLU A 200 24.33 -4.33 6.58
N GLY A 201 24.40 -5.49 7.23
CA GLY A 201 25.60 -5.98 7.90
C GLY A 201 25.39 -7.39 8.45
N LYS A 202 26.40 -7.88 9.18
CA LYS A 202 26.34 -9.13 9.93
C LYS A 202 26.54 -8.83 11.42
N PRO A 203 25.47 -8.58 12.21
CA PRO A 203 24.05 -8.59 11.83
C PRO A 203 23.57 -7.27 11.20
N SER A 204 22.46 -7.32 10.47
CA SER A 204 21.79 -6.11 9.96
C SER A 204 21.04 -5.40 11.09
N THR A 205 21.01 -4.07 11.05
CA THR A 205 20.34 -3.25 12.07
C THR A 205 19.15 -2.52 11.45
N PHE A 206 17.99 -2.60 12.10
CA PHE A 206 16.84 -1.74 11.79
C PHE A 206 16.68 -0.70 12.88
N SER A 207 16.63 0.57 12.47
CA SER A 207 16.54 1.72 13.35
C SER A 207 15.27 2.51 13.07
N LEU A 208 14.52 2.81 14.13
CA LEU A 208 13.35 3.68 14.09
C LEU A 208 13.70 5.04 14.71
N LEU A 209 13.49 6.12 13.96
CA LEU A 209 13.78 7.49 14.40
C LEU A 209 12.51 8.16 14.93
N MET A 210 12.53 8.70 16.14
CA MET A 210 11.34 9.23 16.81
C MET A 210 11.68 10.53 17.55
N PRO A 211 10.68 11.38 17.86
CA PRO A 211 10.85 12.45 18.82
C PRO A 211 11.45 11.93 20.14
N CYS A 212 12.46 12.63 20.67
CA CYS A 212 12.98 12.33 22.00
C CYS A 212 11.97 12.83 23.05
N ALA A 213 11.47 11.92 23.87
CA ALA A 213 10.62 12.28 25.00
C ALA A 213 11.47 12.88 26.14
N ASP A 214 10.82 13.66 27.00
CA ASP A 214 11.46 14.18 28.21
C ASP A 214 11.61 13.07 29.25
N LEU A 215 10.54 12.28 29.43
CA LEU A 215 10.41 11.20 30.41
C LEU A 215 9.33 10.21 29.95
N ASP A 216 9.34 8.99 30.52
CA ASP A 216 8.17 8.12 30.52
C ASP A 216 7.29 8.36 31.77
N LEU A 217 6.06 7.83 31.76
CA LEU A 217 5.09 8.06 32.83
C LEU A 217 5.52 7.43 34.16
N GLN A 218 6.26 6.32 34.13
CA GLN A 218 6.76 5.68 35.36
C GLN A 218 7.81 6.59 36.04
N GLU A 219 8.76 7.09 35.25
CA GLU A 219 9.79 8.00 35.72
C GLU A 219 9.20 9.35 36.15
N TYR A 220 8.17 9.84 35.47
CA TYR A 220 7.43 11.03 35.88
C TYR A 220 6.85 10.89 37.29
N MET A 221 6.14 9.80 37.57
CA MET A 221 5.55 9.56 38.90
C MET A 221 6.62 9.37 39.98
N LYS A 222 7.78 8.82 39.61
CA LYS A 222 8.92 8.66 40.54
C LYS A 222 9.60 9.99 40.87
N ARG A 223 9.78 10.87 39.87
CA ARG A 223 10.40 12.20 40.06
C ARG A 223 9.48 13.19 40.76
N ASN A 224 8.17 12.96 40.69
CA ASN A 224 7.15 13.78 41.34
C ASN A 224 6.41 12.93 42.39
N PRO A 225 7.08 12.54 43.49
CA PRO A 225 6.58 11.48 44.36
C PRO A 225 5.29 11.84 45.13
N GLU A 226 4.93 13.12 45.21
CA GLU A 226 3.75 13.59 45.93
C GLU A 226 2.98 14.62 45.10
N ILE A 227 1.64 14.52 45.13
CA ILE A 227 0.74 15.56 44.63
C ILE A 227 0.10 16.20 45.86
N SER A 228 0.27 17.51 46.04
CA SER A 228 -0.33 18.22 47.16
C SER A 228 -1.84 17.94 47.23
N PRO A 229 -2.43 17.69 48.40
CA PRO A 229 -3.88 17.55 48.54
C PRO A 229 -4.65 18.74 47.94
N SER A 230 -4.07 19.95 47.98
CA SER A 230 -4.66 21.16 47.40
C SER A 230 -4.47 21.32 45.89
N ASP A 231 -3.67 20.47 45.24
CA ASP A 231 -3.35 20.60 43.81
C ASP A 231 -4.33 19.82 42.92
N THR A 232 -5.58 20.29 42.92
CA THR A 232 -6.66 19.76 42.07
C THR A 232 -6.32 19.92 40.57
N SER A 233 -5.62 20.99 40.20
CA SER A 233 -5.20 21.28 38.82
C SER A 233 -4.32 20.16 38.23
N THR A 234 -3.39 19.63 39.03
CA THR A 234 -2.54 18.50 38.63
C THR A 234 -3.38 17.23 38.41
N ARG A 235 -4.30 16.92 39.32
CA ARG A 235 -5.19 15.75 39.19
C ARG A 235 -6.08 15.84 37.95
N GLU A 236 -6.69 16.99 37.70
CA GLU A 236 -7.46 17.23 36.47
C GLU A 236 -6.63 17.07 35.21
N SER A 237 -5.37 17.51 35.23
CA SER A 237 -4.44 17.39 34.10
C SER A 237 -4.09 15.92 33.83
N ILE A 238 -3.83 15.13 34.87
CA ILE A 238 -3.63 13.68 34.76
C ILE A 238 -4.86 12.99 34.15
N ILE A 239 -6.07 13.31 34.63
CA ILE A 239 -7.32 12.73 34.11
C ILE A 239 -7.52 13.12 32.63
N ARG A 240 -7.23 14.37 32.28
CA ARG A 240 -7.30 14.86 30.90
C ARG A 240 -6.34 14.13 29.98
N SER A 241 -5.08 13.96 30.38
CA SER A 241 -4.08 13.22 29.60
C SER A 241 -4.43 11.74 29.48
N ALA A 242 -4.95 11.12 30.54
CA ALA A 242 -5.46 9.75 30.49
C ALA A 242 -6.64 9.60 29.50
N ARG A 243 -7.54 10.59 29.44
CA ARG A 243 -8.65 10.61 28.46
C ARG A 243 -8.13 10.68 27.03
N GLU A 244 -7.10 11.47 26.78
CA GLU A 244 -6.46 11.58 25.47
C GLU A 244 -5.76 10.28 25.05
N LEU A 245 -5.11 9.58 25.98
CA LEU A 245 -4.57 8.23 25.74
C LEU A 245 -5.67 7.20 25.43
N ALA A 246 -6.81 7.26 26.12
CA ALA A 246 -7.97 6.42 25.79
C ALA A 246 -8.47 6.69 24.36
N GLY A 247 -8.45 7.96 23.93
CA GLY A 247 -8.73 8.35 22.54
C GLY A 247 -7.73 7.78 21.53
N ALA A 248 -6.44 7.77 21.86
CA ALA A 248 -5.43 7.10 21.05
C ALA A 248 -5.63 5.57 20.98
N LEU A 249 -6.01 4.94 22.09
CA LEU A 249 -6.28 3.51 22.13
C LEU A 249 -7.50 3.14 21.29
N ASP A 250 -8.57 3.94 21.39
CA ASP A 250 -9.75 3.84 20.52
C ASP A 250 -9.36 3.95 19.03
N PHE A 251 -8.46 4.89 18.74
CA PHE A 251 -7.94 5.08 17.39
C PHE A 251 -7.23 3.83 16.87
N LEU A 252 -6.32 3.23 17.66
CA LEU A 252 -5.62 1.98 17.34
C LEU A 252 -6.58 0.81 17.08
N HIS A 253 -7.64 0.71 17.88
CA HIS A 253 -8.55 -0.43 17.85
C HIS A 253 -9.58 -0.37 16.72
N ARG A 254 -10.00 0.83 16.29
CA ARG A 254 -11.16 0.98 15.39
C ARG A 254 -11.02 1.96 14.24
N LYS A 255 -10.09 2.92 14.33
CA LYS A 255 -10.02 4.05 13.39
C LYS A 255 -8.76 4.02 12.52
N MET A 256 -7.84 3.08 12.76
CA MET A 256 -6.68 2.89 11.90
C MET A 256 -7.06 2.31 10.55
N THR A 257 -6.41 2.82 9.51
CA THR A 257 -6.51 2.32 8.16
C THR A 257 -5.12 2.12 7.56
N THR A 258 -4.95 1.12 6.70
CA THR A 258 -3.74 1.03 5.87
C THR A 258 -3.65 2.29 5.01
N SER A 259 -2.48 2.53 4.44
CA SER A 259 -2.39 3.53 3.37
C SER A 259 -3.39 3.22 2.23
N GLU A 260 -3.80 1.95 2.06
CA GLU A 260 -4.77 1.43 1.06
C GLU A 260 -6.24 1.66 1.49
N GLY A 261 -6.48 2.23 2.67
CA GLY A 261 -7.82 2.52 3.21
C GLY A 261 -8.49 1.32 3.89
N ASP A 262 -7.84 0.16 3.95
CA ASP A 262 -8.38 -1.01 4.63
C ASP A 262 -8.38 -0.78 6.14
N PRO A 263 -9.46 -1.13 6.88
CA PRO A 263 -9.46 -1.04 8.32
C PRO A 263 -8.39 -1.97 8.91
N ILE A 264 -7.49 -1.37 9.66
CA ILE A 264 -6.49 -2.05 10.48
C ILE A 264 -6.98 -2.02 11.91
N VAL A 265 -6.88 -3.16 12.57
CA VAL A 265 -6.93 -3.21 14.03
C VAL A 265 -5.51 -3.45 14.54
N CYS A 266 -5.01 -2.53 15.37
CA CYS A 266 -3.73 -2.65 16.02
C CYS A 266 -3.94 -2.91 17.51
N TYR A 267 -3.49 -4.07 17.99
CA TYR A 267 -3.43 -4.41 19.42
C TYR A 267 -2.05 -4.02 19.95
N HIS A 268 -1.95 -3.25 21.03
CA HIS A 268 -0.67 -2.81 21.57
C HIS A 268 0.08 -3.94 22.29
N MET A 269 -0.65 -4.69 23.13
CA MET A 269 -0.26 -5.92 23.85
C MET A 269 0.79 -5.79 24.95
N ASP A 270 1.46 -4.64 25.06
CA ASP A 270 2.42 -4.33 26.13
C ASP A 270 2.16 -2.94 26.72
N LEU A 271 0.90 -2.64 27.08
CA LEU A 271 0.57 -1.36 27.71
C LEU A 271 1.01 -1.35 29.16
N LYS A 272 1.94 -0.44 29.48
CA LYS A 272 2.45 -0.18 30.83
C LYS A 272 2.95 1.28 30.95
N PRO A 273 3.13 1.81 32.17
CA PRO A 273 3.56 3.20 32.36
C PRO A 273 4.88 3.55 31.66
N SER A 274 5.86 2.65 31.60
CA SER A 274 7.13 2.88 30.90
C SER A 274 7.01 2.96 29.37
N ASN A 275 5.88 2.54 28.80
CA ASN A 275 5.57 2.65 27.37
C ASN A 275 4.69 3.88 27.04
N ILE A 276 4.40 4.74 28.03
CA ILE A 276 3.72 6.03 27.84
C ILE A 276 4.77 7.14 27.97
N LEU A 277 5.03 7.86 26.88
CA LEU A 277 6.02 8.92 26.84
C LEU A 277 5.38 10.30 27.05
N ILE A 278 6.10 11.18 27.74
CA ILE A 278 5.67 12.55 28.05
C ILE A 278 6.55 13.55 27.30
N PHE A 279 5.88 14.51 26.65
CA PHE A 279 6.49 15.63 25.95
C PHE A 279 5.93 16.95 26.49
N HIS A 280 6.75 18.00 26.60
CA HIS A 280 6.27 19.35 26.87
C HIS A 280 5.87 20.08 25.57
N ASP A 281 4.70 20.75 25.57
CA ASP A 281 4.27 21.59 24.45
C ASP A 281 5.07 22.89 24.42
N THR A 282 6.19 22.87 23.69
CA THR A 282 7.08 24.02 23.46
C THR A 282 6.40 25.27 22.86
N ARG A 283 5.16 25.18 22.38
CA ARG A 283 4.39 26.33 21.87
C ARG A 283 3.74 27.15 22.98
N ARG A 284 3.67 26.63 24.21
CA ARG A 284 3.12 27.30 25.38
C ARG A 284 4.29 27.65 26.31
N ARG A 285 4.52 28.95 26.50
CA ARG A 285 5.72 29.52 27.16
C ARG A 285 5.78 29.30 28.69
N SER A 286 5.28 28.19 29.21
CA SER A 286 5.35 27.85 30.63
C SER A 286 6.14 26.57 30.81
N GLU A 287 7.46 26.69 31.01
CA GLU A 287 8.38 25.55 31.12
C GLU A 287 8.14 24.61 32.31
N ASN A 288 7.16 24.89 33.19
CA ASN A 288 6.91 24.10 34.40
C ASN A 288 5.41 23.85 34.69
N SER A 289 4.50 23.99 33.72
CA SER A 289 3.09 23.65 33.96
C SER A 289 2.78 22.23 33.51
N ILE A 290 2.27 21.41 34.43
CA ILE A 290 1.68 20.10 34.11
C ILE A 290 0.58 20.18 33.03
N ARG A 291 -0.01 21.36 32.81
CA ARG A 291 -1.04 21.60 31.78
C ARG A 291 -0.49 21.55 30.35
N ASP A 292 0.83 21.58 30.18
CA ASP A 292 1.49 21.59 28.87
C ASP A 292 2.10 20.22 28.51
N MET A 293 1.80 19.16 29.27
CA MET A 293 2.28 17.80 28.98
C MET A 293 1.38 17.07 27.97
N ILE A 294 1.99 16.53 26.92
CA ILE A 294 1.34 15.66 25.93
C ILE A 294 1.82 14.23 26.16
N TRP A 295 0.89 13.33 26.49
CA TRP A 295 1.18 11.91 26.70
C TRP A 295 0.99 11.13 25.40
N LYS A 296 1.93 10.25 25.06
CA LYS A 296 1.88 9.44 23.84
C LYS A 296 2.12 7.97 24.10
N LEU A 297 1.31 7.12 23.47
CA LEU A 297 1.58 5.68 23.39
C LEU A 297 2.83 5.42 22.55
N SER A 298 3.70 4.55 23.04
CA SER A 298 4.97 4.17 22.41
C SER A 298 5.26 2.68 22.57
N ASP A 299 6.32 2.22 21.88
CA ASP A 299 6.79 0.83 21.93
C ASP A 299 5.79 -0.23 21.44
N PHE A 300 5.55 -0.21 20.13
CA PHE A 300 4.72 -1.19 19.42
C PHE A 300 5.48 -2.51 19.11
N GLY A 301 6.58 -2.81 19.81
CA GLY A 301 7.42 -3.98 19.54
C GLY A 301 6.71 -5.33 19.71
N LEU A 302 5.66 -5.36 20.52
CA LEU A 302 4.80 -6.54 20.76
C LEU A 302 3.42 -6.45 20.10
N SER A 303 3.17 -5.38 19.34
CA SER A 303 1.84 -5.13 18.80
C SER A 303 1.41 -6.18 17.77
N ARG A 304 0.10 -6.33 17.55
CA ARG A 304 -0.43 -7.23 16.52
C ARG A 304 -1.34 -6.46 15.59
N VAL A 305 -1.10 -6.63 14.30
CA VAL A 305 -1.82 -5.93 13.25
C VAL A 305 -2.71 -6.92 12.51
N LYS A 306 -4.00 -6.63 12.47
CA LYS A 306 -4.98 -7.43 11.73
C LYS A 306 -5.62 -6.58 10.63
N THR A 307 -5.45 -7.02 9.39
CA THR A 307 -6.21 -6.51 8.24
C THR A 307 -7.37 -7.46 7.98
N ARG A 308 -8.61 -6.98 7.81
CA ARG A 308 -9.81 -7.85 7.63
C ARG A 308 -9.74 -8.80 6.42
N THR A 309 -8.76 -8.64 5.54
CA THR A 309 -8.57 -9.40 4.29
C THR A 309 -7.34 -10.33 4.27
N ARG A 310 -6.49 -10.35 5.31
CA ARG A 310 -5.26 -11.18 5.37
C ARG A 310 -5.07 -11.87 6.74
N SER A 311 -4.34 -12.99 6.73
CA SER A 311 -3.96 -13.72 7.95
C SER A 311 -3.08 -12.89 8.89
N GLN A 312 -3.22 -13.16 10.19
CA GLN A 312 -2.60 -12.45 11.31
C GLN A 312 -1.08 -12.33 11.17
N ALA A 313 -0.53 -11.11 11.24
CA ALA A 313 0.90 -10.87 11.44
C ALA A 313 1.18 -10.71 12.94
N ASP A 314 1.97 -11.61 13.51
CA ASP A 314 2.36 -11.57 14.93
C ASP A 314 3.73 -10.91 15.07
N LEU A 315 3.81 -9.69 15.65
CA LEU A 315 5.09 -8.98 15.73
C LEU A 315 6.01 -9.54 16.82
N SER A 316 5.49 -10.29 17.79
CA SER A 316 6.32 -10.83 18.89
C SER A 316 7.29 -11.94 18.43
N ASN A 317 6.99 -12.61 17.32
CA ASN A 317 7.87 -13.63 16.73
C ASN A 317 9.03 -13.01 15.92
N LEU A 318 9.08 -11.68 15.80
CA LEU A 318 9.96 -10.95 14.88
C LEU A 318 11.29 -10.48 15.50
N PHE A 319 11.47 -10.59 16.81
CA PHE A 319 12.66 -10.05 17.50
C PHE A 319 13.21 -11.02 18.55
N ARG A 320 14.54 -11.09 18.69
CA ARG A 320 15.19 -11.85 19.78
C ARG A 320 15.00 -11.10 21.10
N THR A 321 14.37 -11.74 22.08
CA THR A 321 14.42 -11.28 23.46
C THR A 321 15.78 -11.62 24.07
N ARG A 322 16.33 -10.73 24.90
CA ARG A 322 17.61 -10.95 25.61
C ARG A 322 17.60 -12.16 26.57
N PHE A 323 16.44 -12.79 26.80
CA PHE A 323 16.24 -13.92 27.71
C PHE A 323 15.80 -15.18 26.95
N LYS A 324 16.73 -15.86 26.29
CA LYS A 324 16.53 -17.25 25.85
C LYS A 324 17.82 -18.03 26.06
N ASP A 325 17.94 -18.55 27.27
CA ASP A 325 18.58 -19.84 27.58
C ASP A 325 17.72 -20.49 28.67
N GLN A 326 16.72 -21.28 28.27
CA GLN A 326 16.27 -22.52 28.94
C GLN A 326 15.03 -23.12 28.26
N SER A 327 15.26 -24.30 27.66
CA SER A 327 14.38 -25.46 27.41
C SER A 327 12.94 -25.30 26.91
N GLY A 328 12.69 -25.90 25.73
CA GLY A 328 11.80 -27.07 25.62
C GLY A 328 10.30 -26.86 25.37
N GLN A 329 9.87 -27.08 24.12
CA GLN A 329 8.53 -27.50 23.68
C GLN A 329 7.31 -27.08 24.54
N ALA A 330 6.92 -25.81 24.42
CA ALA A 330 5.55 -25.33 24.58
C ALA A 330 5.31 -24.24 23.50
N SER A 331 4.05 -23.93 23.16
CA SER A 331 3.73 -23.01 22.06
C SER A 331 4.53 -21.72 22.17
N ALA A 332 5.08 -21.23 21.05
CA ALA A 332 5.99 -20.10 21.03
C ALA A 332 5.43 -18.89 21.80
N THR A 333 4.10 -18.69 21.79
CA THR A 333 3.36 -17.62 22.49
C THR A 333 3.42 -17.63 24.02
N GLN A 334 3.57 -18.78 24.69
CA GLN A 334 3.53 -18.86 26.17
C GLN A 334 4.84 -18.39 26.82
N ASN A 335 5.99 -18.62 26.16
CA ASN A 335 7.31 -18.33 26.73
C ASN A 335 7.78 -16.88 26.51
N PHE A 336 7.08 -16.06 25.71
CA PHE A 336 7.51 -14.69 25.38
C PHE A 336 7.02 -13.59 26.34
N ARG A 337 5.97 -13.85 27.12
CA ARG A 337 5.22 -12.77 27.80
C ARG A 337 5.54 -12.57 29.27
N GLY A 338 6.10 -13.58 29.96
CA GLY A 338 6.32 -13.52 31.41
C GLY A 338 5.04 -13.20 32.19
N THR A 339 5.15 -13.17 33.51
CA THR A 339 4.08 -12.70 34.41
C THR A 339 4.23 -11.19 34.59
N ASP A 340 3.93 -10.41 33.56
CA ASP A 340 3.92 -8.94 33.66
C ASP A 340 2.61 -8.47 34.32
N MET A 341 2.71 -7.56 35.30
CA MET A 341 1.62 -7.14 36.21
C MET A 341 0.37 -6.61 35.47
N PHE A 342 0.58 -6.07 34.26
CA PHE A 342 -0.46 -5.45 33.45
C PHE A 342 -1.20 -6.43 32.52
N LEU A 343 -0.75 -7.69 32.43
CA LEU A 343 -1.36 -8.67 31.55
C LEU A 343 -2.67 -9.22 32.14
N PRO A 344 -3.69 -9.45 31.30
CA PRO A 344 -4.93 -10.09 31.73
C PRO A 344 -4.75 -11.61 31.80
N VAL A 345 -5.69 -12.28 32.49
CA VAL A 345 -5.64 -13.73 32.70
C VAL A 345 -5.59 -14.55 31.41
N GLU A 346 -6.23 -14.09 30.32
CA GLU A 346 -6.20 -14.79 29.04
C GLU A 346 -4.82 -14.80 28.35
N ALA A 347 -3.85 -14.02 28.85
CA ALA A 347 -2.46 -14.09 28.42
C ALA A 347 -1.76 -15.38 28.90
N GLU A 348 -2.21 -15.95 30.04
CA GLU A 348 -1.64 -17.15 30.66
C GLU A 348 -2.40 -18.43 30.30
N LEU A 349 -3.68 -18.33 29.92
CA LEU A 349 -4.56 -19.48 29.68
C LEU A 349 -4.39 -20.08 28.29
N GLU A 350 -4.19 -21.39 28.23
CA GLU A 350 -4.10 -22.14 26.97
C GLU A 350 -5.41 -22.08 26.17
N GLY A 351 -5.29 -21.90 24.85
CA GLY A 351 -6.42 -21.83 23.92
C GLY A 351 -7.16 -20.48 23.89
N ARG A 352 -6.82 -19.51 24.75
CA ARG A 352 -7.35 -18.15 24.68
C ARG A 352 -6.47 -17.23 23.84
N THR A 353 -7.08 -16.23 23.20
CA THR A 353 -6.35 -15.27 22.35
C THR A 353 -6.50 -13.85 22.85
N MET A 354 -5.38 -13.15 22.92
CA MET A 354 -5.34 -11.72 23.24
C MET A 354 -5.88 -10.89 22.06
N ASN A 355 -6.68 -9.88 22.36
CA ASN A 355 -7.31 -8.96 21.40
C ASN A 355 -7.37 -7.53 21.95
N GLU A 356 -8.20 -6.65 21.37
CA GLU A 356 -8.34 -5.26 21.82
C GLU A 356 -8.80 -5.16 23.28
N LYS A 357 -9.62 -6.10 23.76
CA LYS A 357 -10.10 -6.14 25.16
C LYS A 357 -9.00 -6.48 26.15
N SER A 358 -7.91 -7.08 25.68
CA SER A 358 -6.73 -7.31 26.49
C SER A 358 -5.96 -6.01 26.73
N ASP A 359 -5.86 -5.12 25.73
CA ASP A 359 -5.33 -3.77 25.92
C ASP A 359 -6.19 -2.93 26.87
N ILE A 360 -7.52 -3.10 26.80
CA ILE A 360 -8.48 -2.45 27.72
C ILE A 360 -8.19 -2.81 29.17
N TRP A 361 -7.89 -4.08 29.46
CA TRP A 361 -7.50 -4.51 30.80
C TRP A 361 -6.20 -3.82 31.25
N SER A 362 -5.14 -3.90 30.42
CA SER A 362 -3.84 -3.29 30.76
C SER A 362 -3.95 -1.78 30.97
N PHE A 363 -4.76 -1.08 30.16
CA PHE A 363 -5.04 0.34 30.36
C PHE A 363 -5.85 0.59 31.64
N GLY A 364 -6.79 -0.29 31.99
CA GLY A 364 -7.50 -0.25 33.28
C GLY A 364 -6.56 -0.36 34.48
N CYS A 365 -5.56 -1.23 34.41
CA CYS A 365 -4.52 -1.34 35.44
C CYS A 365 -3.72 -0.03 35.57
N ILE A 366 -3.36 0.61 34.44
CA ILE A 366 -2.68 1.91 34.44
C ILE A 366 -3.56 3.00 35.07
N LEU A 367 -4.86 3.04 34.74
CA LEU A 367 -5.79 3.99 35.35
C LEU A 367 -5.87 3.78 36.87
N SER A 368 -5.97 2.53 37.34
CA SER A 368 -5.97 2.22 38.77
C SER A 368 -4.70 2.72 39.49
N LEU A 369 -3.52 2.56 38.87
CA LEU A 369 -2.27 3.13 39.38
C LEU A 369 -2.27 4.67 39.35
N LEU A 370 -2.79 5.30 38.29
CA LEU A 370 -2.87 6.76 38.23
C LEU A 370 -3.75 7.33 39.34
N PHE A 371 -4.89 6.70 39.65
CA PHE A 371 -5.73 7.12 40.79
C PHE A 371 -5.05 6.87 42.13
N THR A 372 -4.27 5.80 42.27
CA THR A 372 -3.43 5.58 43.45
C THR A 372 -2.39 6.69 43.60
N TYR A 373 -1.72 7.06 42.51
CA TYR A 373 -0.75 8.14 42.49
C TYR A 373 -1.38 9.52 42.81
N MET A 374 -2.56 9.81 42.27
CA MET A 374 -3.29 11.06 42.58
C MET A 374 -3.73 11.17 44.05
N GLY A 375 -4.08 10.04 44.68
CA GLY A 375 -4.53 10.01 46.07
C GLY A 375 -3.39 9.93 47.10
N GLU A 376 -2.38 9.11 46.84
CA GLU A 376 -1.35 8.74 47.82
C GLU A 376 0.08 9.07 47.39
N GLY A 377 0.27 9.57 46.16
CA GLY A 377 1.60 9.75 45.57
C GLY A 377 2.28 8.43 45.22
N TYR A 378 3.56 8.51 44.88
CA TYR A 378 4.38 7.37 44.48
C TYR A 378 4.56 6.33 45.60
N LYS A 379 4.54 6.77 46.87
CA LYS A 379 4.63 5.87 48.04
C LYS A 379 3.45 4.90 48.15
N GLY A 380 2.28 5.25 47.60
CA GLY A 380 1.10 4.37 47.57
C GLY A 380 1.32 3.09 46.77
N PHE A 381 2.26 3.06 45.83
CA PHE A 381 2.50 1.89 44.99
C PHE A 381 3.04 0.68 45.76
N GLY A 382 3.87 0.90 46.78
CA GLY A 382 4.44 -0.19 47.59
C GLY A 382 3.35 -0.99 48.30
N GLY A 383 2.51 -0.30 49.09
CA GLY A 383 1.39 -0.93 49.79
C GLY A 383 0.35 -1.51 48.83
N TYR A 384 0.12 -0.87 47.69
CA TYR A 384 -0.81 -1.39 46.70
C TYR A 384 -0.30 -2.69 46.03
N SER A 385 0.99 -2.75 45.69
CA SER A 385 1.64 -3.96 45.16
C SER A 385 1.62 -5.10 46.18
N GLU A 386 1.96 -4.81 47.44
CA GLU A 386 1.93 -5.80 48.53
C GLU A 386 0.51 -6.34 48.76
N SER A 387 -0.51 -5.49 48.76
CA SER A 387 -1.92 -5.91 48.89
C SER A 387 -2.34 -6.87 47.77
N ARG A 388 -1.96 -6.59 46.51
CA ARG A 388 -2.24 -7.49 45.39
C ARG A 388 -1.46 -8.81 45.50
N LEU A 389 -0.19 -8.76 45.93
CA LEU A 389 0.64 -9.95 46.15
C LEU A 389 0.02 -10.87 47.22
N LEU A 390 -0.41 -10.32 48.35
CA LEU A 390 -1.01 -11.08 49.46
C LEU A 390 -2.32 -11.78 49.06
N CYS A 391 -3.08 -11.17 48.15
CA CYS A 391 -4.33 -11.73 47.62
C CYS A 391 -4.12 -12.65 46.41
N SER A 392 -2.89 -12.72 45.87
CA SER A 392 -2.55 -13.57 44.72
C SER A 392 -2.13 -14.96 45.17
N ASN A 393 -2.86 -15.99 44.74
CA ASN A 393 -2.52 -17.39 45.04
C ASN A 393 -1.19 -17.86 44.41
N LYS A 394 -0.62 -17.09 43.47
CA LYS A 394 0.60 -17.44 42.74
C LYS A 394 1.85 -16.72 43.27
N ASN A 395 1.75 -15.88 44.32
CA ASN A 395 2.81 -14.96 44.75
C ASN A 395 3.33 -14.06 43.61
N VAL A 396 2.45 -13.69 42.69
CA VAL A 396 2.74 -12.78 41.58
C VAL A 396 1.87 -11.54 41.75
N ASP A 397 2.47 -10.36 41.56
CA ASP A 397 1.74 -9.10 41.56
C ASP A 397 0.88 -8.99 40.29
N CYS A 398 -0.42 -9.22 40.41
CA CYS A 398 -1.36 -9.18 39.30
C CYS A 398 -2.74 -8.65 39.73
N PHE A 399 -3.52 -8.17 38.77
CA PHE A 399 -4.84 -7.56 38.98
C PHE A 399 -6.00 -8.56 39.04
N TYR A 400 -5.71 -9.86 38.96
CA TYR A 400 -6.70 -10.95 39.11
C TYR A 400 -6.24 -11.97 40.15
N GLN A 401 -7.18 -12.75 40.67
CA GLN A 401 -6.91 -13.85 41.58
C GLN A 401 -7.76 -15.06 41.21
N TYR A 402 -7.34 -16.24 41.66
CA TYR A 402 -8.12 -17.47 41.48
C TYR A 402 -9.05 -17.67 42.68
N ASN A 403 -10.36 -17.69 42.45
CA ASN A 403 -11.35 -17.99 43.46
C ASN A 403 -11.57 -19.50 43.57
N LYS A 404 -11.15 -20.08 44.70
CA LYS A 404 -11.29 -21.52 44.98
C LYS A 404 -12.76 -21.93 45.19
N SER A 405 -13.61 -21.03 45.68
CA SER A 405 -15.01 -21.30 45.99
C SER A 405 -15.89 -21.37 44.75
N ASN A 406 -15.64 -20.52 43.75
CA ASN A 406 -16.41 -20.48 42.49
C ASN A 406 -15.70 -21.18 41.32
N ILE A 407 -14.52 -21.80 41.56
CA ILE A 407 -13.68 -22.47 40.55
C ILE A 407 -13.51 -21.59 39.31
N GLY A 408 -12.87 -20.43 39.49
CA GLY A 408 -12.70 -19.46 38.42
C GLY A 408 -11.79 -18.30 38.82
N PHE A 409 -11.56 -17.37 37.90
CA PHE A 409 -10.82 -16.15 38.20
C PHE A 409 -11.77 -15.02 38.57
N GLU A 410 -11.31 -14.10 39.41
CA GLU A 410 -11.98 -12.85 39.77
C GLU A 410 -10.97 -11.70 39.87
N ILE A 411 -11.45 -10.46 39.96
CA ILE A 411 -10.58 -9.29 40.23
C ILE A 411 -9.85 -9.48 41.57
N ASN A 412 -8.56 -9.12 41.61
CA ASN A 412 -7.77 -9.24 42.82
C ASN A 412 -8.39 -8.38 43.93
N ARG A 413 -8.62 -8.97 45.10
CA ARG A 413 -9.28 -8.30 46.22
C ARG A 413 -8.51 -7.06 46.70
N GLY A 414 -7.18 -7.08 46.61
CA GLY A 414 -6.33 -5.92 46.91
C GLY A 414 -6.58 -4.73 45.97
N VAL A 415 -7.06 -4.97 44.74
CA VAL A 415 -7.49 -3.90 43.82
C VAL A 415 -8.75 -3.21 44.34
N VAL A 416 -9.76 -3.99 44.74
CA VAL A 416 -11.03 -3.46 45.26
C VAL A 416 -10.81 -2.75 46.58
N GLU A 417 -9.99 -3.31 47.48
CA GLU A 417 -9.66 -2.69 48.77
C GLU A 417 -8.91 -1.37 48.58
N GLN A 418 -7.94 -1.31 47.66
CA GLN A 418 -7.27 -0.05 47.33
C GLN A 418 -8.23 0.97 46.73
N HIS A 419 -9.13 0.57 45.84
CA HIS A 419 -10.11 1.48 45.27
C HIS A 419 -11.04 2.07 46.33
N GLU A 420 -11.56 1.26 47.25
CA GLU A 420 -12.38 1.73 48.38
C GLU A 420 -11.61 2.69 49.29
N LYS A 421 -10.32 2.40 49.55
CA LYS A 421 -9.44 3.29 50.31
C LYS A 421 -9.31 4.65 49.62
N LEU A 422 -9.03 4.68 48.32
CA LEU A 422 -8.90 5.91 47.54
C LEU A 422 -10.19 6.72 47.50
N ILE A 423 -11.35 6.06 47.41
CA ILE A 423 -12.66 6.73 47.46
C ILE A 423 -12.87 7.44 48.79
N LYS A 424 -12.51 6.80 49.92
CA LYS A 424 -12.61 7.41 51.25
C LYS A 424 -11.66 8.59 51.38
N LEU A 425 -10.40 8.42 51.00
CA LEU A 425 -9.40 9.49 51.02
C LEU A 425 -9.81 10.70 50.19
N ALA A 426 -10.36 10.45 48.98
CA ALA A 426 -10.87 11.49 48.11
C ALA A 426 -12.07 12.22 48.73
N ALA A 427 -13.01 11.50 49.35
CA ALA A 427 -14.18 12.09 50.00
C ALA A 427 -13.82 12.90 51.26
N GLU A 428 -12.78 12.50 51.99
CA GLU A 428 -12.22 13.25 53.13
C GLU A 428 -11.56 14.56 52.70
N GLN A 429 -10.92 14.58 51.53
CA GLN A 429 -10.30 15.79 50.97
C GLN A 429 -11.34 16.73 50.36
N SER A 430 -12.28 16.19 49.58
CA SER A 430 -13.35 16.96 48.95
C SER A 430 -14.53 16.04 48.60
N PRO A 431 -15.78 16.35 49.02
CA PRO A 431 -16.95 15.55 48.70
C PRO A 431 -17.16 15.33 47.19
N SER A 432 -16.89 16.35 46.37
CA SER A 432 -17.02 16.26 44.91
C SER A 432 -15.91 15.42 44.27
N GLU A 433 -14.68 15.52 44.80
CA GLU A 433 -13.58 14.64 44.41
C GLU A 433 -13.90 13.18 44.76
N GLY A 434 -14.42 12.92 45.96
CA GLY A 434 -14.91 11.61 46.37
C GLY A 434 -15.95 11.04 45.40
N VAL A 435 -16.92 11.84 44.96
CA VAL A 435 -17.92 11.44 43.95
C VAL A 435 -17.27 11.13 42.61
N ALA A 436 -16.31 11.93 42.15
CA ALA A 436 -15.63 11.73 40.89
C ALA A 436 -14.74 10.48 40.89
N VAL A 437 -13.90 10.31 41.92
CA VAL A 437 -13.04 9.13 42.11
C VAL A 437 -13.87 7.87 42.24
N ARG A 438 -14.96 7.89 43.02
CA ARG A 438 -15.90 6.76 43.14
C ARG A 438 -16.49 6.37 41.81
N TYR A 439 -16.95 7.34 41.03
CA TYR A 439 -17.51 7.07 39.72
C TYR A 439 -16.50 6.35 38.82
N MET A 440 -15.25 6.85 38.73
CA MET A 440 -14.24 6.25 37.87
C MET A 440 -13.83 4.85 38.35
N LEU A 441 -13.47 4.69 39.63
CA LEU A 441 -12.96 3.43 40.16
C LEU A 441 -14.02 2.32 40.16
N LYS A 442 -15.29 2.64 40.42
CA LYS A 442 -16.38 1.66 40.33
C LYS A 442 -16.72 1.29 38.90
N SER A 443 -16.60 2.22 37.95
CA SER A 443 -16.69 1.87 36.53
C SER A 443 -15.49 1.03 36.07
N LEU A 444 -14.27 1.24 36.60
CA LEU A 444 -13.15 0.34 36.30
C LEU A 444 -13.45 -1.10 36.74
N GLU A 445 -13.97 -1.29 37.96
CA GLU A 445 -14.31 -2.63 38.48
C GLU A 445 -15.43 -3.32 37.67
N SER A 446 -16.45 -2.56 37.25
CA SER A 446 -17.67 -3.12 36.65
C SER A 446 -17.67 -3.17 35.11
N GLU A 447 -16.85 -2.38 34.43
CA GLU A 447 -16.85 -2.28 32.96
C GLU A 447 -15.48 -2.60 32.32
N VAL A 448 -14.35 -2.50 33.05
CA VAL A 448 -12.99 -2.59 32.47
C VAL A 448 -12.21 -3.80 33.00
N LEU A 449 -12.06 -3.93 34.32
CA LEU A 449 -11.30 -4.98 35.00
C LEU A 449 -12.14 -6.25 35.22
N LEU A 450 -12.87 -6.66 34.17
CA LEU A 450 -13.66 -7.89 34.17
C LEU A 450 -12.85 -9.09 33.69
N ILE A 451 -13.00 -10.23 34.34
CA ILE A 451 -12.31 -11.47 33.96
C ILE A 451 -12.75 -11.96 32.59
N ASP A 452 -14.05 -11.94 32.31
CA ASP A 452 -14.54 -12.25 30.98
C ASP A 452 -14.16 -11.16 29.97
N GLN A 453 -13.31 -11.54 29.02
CA GLN A 453 -12.79 -10.66 27.98
C GLN A 453 -13.92 -10.04 27.12
N GLY A 454 -14.99 -10.80 26.83
CA GLY A 454 -16.10 -10.34 26.00
C GLY A 454 -16.98 -9.27 26.65
N SER A 455 -17.03 -9.28 27.99
CA SER A 455 -17.83 -8.35 28.79
C SER A 455 -17.16 -6.99 29.02
N ARG A 456 -15.85 -6.86 28.77
CA ARG A 456 -15.13 -5.58 28.94
C ARG A 456 -15.64 -4.53 27.95
N CYS A 457 -15.68 -3.26 28.35
CA CYS A 457 -16.08 -2.16 27.47
C CYS A 457 -15.04 -1.85 26.38
N GLY A 458 -15.33 -0.91 25.47
CA GLY A 458 -14.37 -0.40 24.49
C GLY A 458 -13.59 0.81 25.01
N ALA A 459 -12.54 1.23 24.29
CA ALA A 459 -11.75 2.41 24.66
C ALA A 459 -12.54 3.72 24.55
N ASP A 460 -13.51 3.80 23.63
CA ASP A 460 -14.50 4.90 23.54
C ASP A 460 -15.28 5.08 24.83
N ARG A 461 -15.72 3.98 25.44
CA ARG A 461 -16.41 4.02 26.72
C ARG A 461 -15.50 4.59 27.81
N ILE A 462 -14.22 4.23 27.83
CA ILE A 462 -13.26 4.80 28.79
C ILE A 462 -13.09 6.32 28.58
N VAL A 463 -13.09 6.80 27.33
CA VAL A 463 -13.09 8.25 27.03
C VAL A 463 -14.32 8.93 27.67
N GLU A 464 -15.51 8.35 27.55
CA GLU A 464 -16.73 8.88 28.17
C GLU A 464 -16.64 8.89 29.70
N LEU A 465 -16.15 7.79 30.30
CA LEU A 465 -15.98 7.66 31.75
C LEU A 465 -15.01 8.72 32.31
N LEU A 466 -13.85 8.91 31.66
CA LEU A 466 -12.88 9.92 32.06
C LEU A 466 -13.40 11.35 31.83
N GLN A 467 -14.15 11.59 30.75
CA GLN A 467 -14.81 12.87 30.50
C GLN A 467 -15.84 13.21 31.59
N ALA A 468 -16.66 12.23 31.99
CA ALA A 468 -17.64 12.40 33.05
C ALA A 468 -16.98 12.59 34.42
N THR A 469 -15.91 11.85 34.70
CA THR A 469 -15.08 12.03 35.90
C THR A 469 -14.50 13.45 35.96
N LEU A 470 -13.90 13.94 34.86
CA LEU A 470 -13.34 15.29 34.79
C LEU A 470 -14.41 16.35 35.04
N LYS A 471 -15.61 16.19 34.45
CA LYS A 471 -16.72 17.12 34.69
C LYS A 471 -17.15 17.18 36.16
N LYS A 472 -17.11 16.04 36.87
CA LYS A 472 -17.40 15.96 38.31
C LYS A 472 -16.30 16.59 39.16
N TYR A 473 -15.04 16.50 38.71
CA TYR A 473 -13.90 17.20 39.29
C TYR A 473 -14.02 18.73 39.14
N SER A 474 -14.39 19.24 37.96
CA SER A 474 -14.40 20.69 37.69
C SER A 474 -15.61 21.46 38.24
N THR A 475 -16.64 20.78 38.74
CA THR A 475 -17.75 21.43 39.50
C THR A 475 -17.27 22.14 40.78
N VAL A 476 -16.00 21.94 41.16
CA VAL A 476 -15.31 22.58 42.29
C VAL A 476 -15.06 24.08 42.11
N GLU A 477 -14.89 24.60 40.89
CA GLU A 477 -14.58 26.05 40.69
C GLU A 477 -15.83 26.95 40.60
N SER A 478 -17.00 26.38 40.28
CA SER A 478 -18.23 27.17 40.06
C SER A 478 -19.02 27.46 41.33
N GLU A 479 -18.80 26.71 42.42
CA GLU A 479 -19.52 26.92 43.69
C GLU A 479 -18.82 27.88 44.66
N LEU A 480 -17.58 28.30 44.36
CA LEU A 480 -16.80 29.22 45.19
C LEU A 480 -16.78 30.68 44.69
N SER A 481 -17.50 31.01 43.61
CA SER A 481 -17.50 32.35 43.00
C SER A 481 -18.84 33.10 43.07
N ILE A 482 -19.77 32.70 43.94
CA ILE A 482 -21.02 33.44 44.17
C ILE A 482 -20.92 34.18 45.51
N THR A 483 -20.31 35.36 45.50
CA THR A 483 -20.76 36.50 46.31
C THR A 483 -20.51 37.80 45.55
N GLU A 484 -21.57 38.63 45.51
CA GLU A 484 -21.59 40.05 45.14
C GLU A 484 -21.34 40.44 43.67
N ASN A 485 -22.42 40.46 42.86
CA ASN A 485 -23.18 41.70 42.72
C ASN A 485 -24.43 41.54 41.83
N ASP A 486 -25.50 42.16 42.32
CA ASP A 486 -26.83 42.26 41.75
C ASP A 486 -26.87 42.87 40.34
N SER A 487 -27.70 42.27 39.48
CA SER A 487 -28.90 42.86 38.87
C SER A 487 -29.24 42.24 37.51
N MET A 488 -30.23 41.34 37.55
CA MET A 488 -31.11 40.91 36.44
C MET A 488 -31.93 42.12 35.89
N PRO A 489 -32.78 42.03 34.82
CA PRO A 489 -33.22 40.86 34.01
C PRO A 489 -33.38 41.16 32.47
N HIS A 490 -33.43 40.18 31.57
CA HIS A 490 -34.61 39.54 30.92
C HIS A 490 -34.09 39.13 29.52
N SER A 491 -34.46 38.06 28.82
CA SER A 491 -35.49 37.03 28.93
C SER A 491 -35.08 35.88 28.01
N LEU A 492 -35.27 34.64 28.47
CA LEU A 492 -35.30 33.47 27.61
C LEU A 492 -36.50 33.56 26.66
N VAL A 493 -36.35 33.08 25.42
CA VAL A 493 -37.17 32.03 24.79
C VAL A 493 -37.12 32.12 23.25
N GLN A 494 -36.78 30.96 22.67
CA GLN A 494 -37.10 30.44 21.32
C GLN A 494 -36.27 30.79 20.07
N LYS A 495 -35.75 29.66 19.53
CA LYS A 495 -35.84 29.16 18.16
C LYS A 495 -34.72 29.47 17.17
N ALA A 496 -34.03 28.37 16.86
CA ALA A 496 -33.54 27.97 15.55
C ALA A 496 -34.26 28.61 14.33
N GLN A 497 -33.48 29.14 13.38
CA GLN A 497 -33.48 28.86 11.92
C GLN A 497 -32.86 30.03 11.13
N GLU A 498 -31.84 29.71 10.29
CA GLU A 498 -31.36 30.40 9.06
C GLU A 498 -30.93 31.91 9.12
N LYS A 499 -29.98 32.47 8.34
CA LYS A 499 -28.99 32.07 7.32
C LYS A 499 -28.01 33.26 7.12
N VAL A 500 -26.72 32.95 6.93
CA VAL A 500 -25.79 33.38 5.86
C VAL A 500 -25.93 34.79 5.23
N LEU A 501 -24.84 35.59 5.20
CA LEU A 501 -24.19 36.10 3.96
C LEU A 501 -22.84 36.84 4.19
N GLY A 502 -21.82 36.47 3.40
CA GLY A 502 -20.59 37.24 3.09
C GLY A 502 -19.43 37.10 4.09
N LEU A 503 -18.17 36.82 3.73
CA LEU A 503 -17.44 36.79 2.46
C LEU A 503 -16.20 35.89 2.63
N PHE A 504 -16.09 34.84 1.83
CA PHE A 504 -14.83 34.15 1.53
C PHE A 504 -14.18 34.79 0.31
N ARG A 505 -12.87 35.04 0.38
CA ARG A 505 -12.02 35.25 -0.81
C ARG A 505 -10.88 34.24 -0.76
N ARG A 506 -10.97 33.16 -1.55
CA ARG A 506 -9.86 32.23 -1.80
C ARG A 506 -9.67 32.07 -3.31
N LYS A 507 -8.43 32.27 -3.74
CA LYS A 507 -7.97 32.25 -5.14
C LYS A 507 -8.02 30.82 -5.70
N SER A 508 -8.42 30.74 -6.97
CA SER A 508 -8.52 29.56 -7.82
C SER A 508 -7.17 28.91 -8.14
N LYS A 509 -7.11 27.56 -8.11
CA LYS A 509 -6.17 26.78 -8.93
C LYS A 509 -6.89 26.36 -10.21
N GLN A 510 -6.24 26.59 -11.35
CA GLN A 510 -6.73 26.28 -12.70
C GLN A 510 -6.91 24.76 -12.89
N SER A 511 -8.07 24.37 -13.42
CA SER A 511 -8.39 22.99 -13.82
C SER A 511 -7.92 22.71 -15.26
N LEU A 512 -7.16 21.63 -15.47
CA LEU A 512 -6.97 21.04 -16.81
C LEU A 512 -8.27 20.35 -17.28
N ALA A 513 -8.44 20.31 -18.60
CA ALA A 513 -9.66 20.02 -19.35
C ALA A 513 -10.39 18.71 -18.99
N GLN A 514 -11.72 18.77 -19.14
CA GLN A 514 -12.70 17.72 -18.87
C GLN A 514 -12.54 16.52 -19.84
N THR A 515 -12.15 15.34 -19.33
CA THR A 515 -12.38 14.05 -20.01
C THR A 515 -13.75 13.50 -19.59
N ASN A 516 -14.65 13.29 -20.54
CA ASN A 516 -15.97 12.68 -20.32
C ASN A 516 -15.80 11.18 -20.03
N ILE A 517 -15.54 10.82 -18.77
CA ILE A 517 -15.47 9.43 -18.32
C ILE A 517 -16.90 8.89 -18.17
N ARG A 518 -17.21 7.80 -18.89
CA ARG A 518 -18.45 7.04 -18.73
C ARG A 518 -18.19 5.76 -17.93
N ARG A 519 -19.13 5.38 -17.07
CA ARG A 519 -19.00 4.26 -16.13
C ARG A 519 -20.24 3.37 -16.19
N TRP A 520 -20.02 2.06 -16.32
CA TRP A 520 -21.06 1.04 -16.19
C TRP A 520 -20.72 0.07 -15.07
N LYS A 521 -21.76 -0.34 -14.36
CA LYS A 521 -21.69 -1.43 -13.38
C LYS A 521 -22.24 -2.70 -14.03
N LEU A 522 -21.59 -3.84 -13.86
CA LEU A 522 -22.16 -5.09 -14.35
C LEU A 522 -23.31 -5.55 -13.46
N GLU A 523 -24.40 -6.01 -14.08
CA GLU A 523 -25.48 -6.72 -13.38
C GLU A 523 -25.04 -8.15 -13.09
N VAL A 524 -24.48 -8.39 -11.90
CA VAL A 524 -23.95 -9.70 -11.49
C VAL A 524 -24.59 -10.12 -10.18
N ASP A 525 -24.91 -11.41 -10.06
CA ASP A 525 -25.26 -12.01 -8.77
C ASP A 525 -24.09 -11.82 -7.80
N LYS A 526 -24.36 -11.24 -6.61
CA LYS A 526 -23.37 -11.00 -5.55
C LYS A 526 -22.63 -12.26 -5.11
N LYS A 527 -23.14 -13.46 -5.45
CA LYS A 527 -22.49 -14.76 -5.18
C LYS A 527 -21.49 -15.20 -6.26
N LEU A 528 -21.56 -14.65 -7.48
CA LEU A 528 -20.67 -15.03 -8.58
C LEU A 528 -19.38 -14.20 -8.58
N LYS A 529 -18.26 -14.87 -8.31
CA LYS A 529 -16.92 -14.31 -8.50
C LYS A 529 -16.32 -14.78 -9.82
N TYR A 530 -16.17 -13.87 -10.79
CA TYR A 530 -15.51 -14.13 -12.06
C TYR A 530 -14.01 -14.31 -11.85
N LYS A 531 -13.42 -15.19 -12.67
CA LYS A 531 -11.99 -15.54 -12.66
C LYS A 531 -11.18 -14.56 -13.48
N ASP A 532 -11.69 -14.15 -14.64
CA ASP A 532 -11.02 -13.25 -15.56
C ASP A 532 -12.03 -12.65 -16.59
N SER A 533 -11.59 -11.67 -17.38
CA SER A 533 -12.42 -10.96 -18.37
C SER A 533 -11.70 -10.73 -19.72
N VAL A 534 -12.43 -10.46 -20.79
CA VAL A 534 -11.85 -10.11 -22.10
C VAL A 534 -12.81 -9.19 -22.86
N CYS A 535 -12.26 -8.30 -23.66
CA CYS A 535 -13.01 -7.37 -24.50
C CYS A 535 -12.76 -7.69 -25.97
N SER A 536 -13.75 -7.53 -26.83
CA SER A 536 -13.59 -7.68 -28.28
C SER A 536 -12.68 -6.57 -28.84
N PRO A 537 -12.00 -6.78 -29.99
CA PRO A 537 -11.19 -5.75 -30.63
C PRO A 537 -11.92 -4.44 -30.95
N ASP A 538 -13.19 -4.51 -31.37
CA ASP A 538 -14.09 -3.35 -31.55
C ASP A 538 -14.55 -2.72 -30.22
N GLY A 539 -14.29 -3.41 -29.12
CA GLY A 539 -14.68 -3.11 -27.76
C GLY A 539 -16.19 -3.04 -27.47
N ILE A 540 -17.03 -3.48 -28.41
CA ILE A 540 -18.49 -3.48 -28.26
C ILE A 540 -18.94 -4.54 -27.23
N ARG A 541 -18.18 -5.62 -27.10
CA ARG A 541 -18.55 -6.79 -26.29
C ARG A 541 -17.52 -7.04 -25.21
N VAL A 542 -18.01 -7.46 -24.04
CA VAL A 542 -17.17 -7.87 -22.91
C VAL A 542 -17.65 -9.22 -22.38
N ALA A 543 -16.73 -10.14 -22.18
CA ALA A 543 -17.01 -11.44 -21.59
C ALA A 543 -16.31 -11.59 -20.24
N TYR A 544 -17.04 -12.08 -19.24
CA TYR A 544 -16.53 -12.49 -17.93
C TYR A 544 -16.83 -13.96 -17.71
N TRP A 545 -15.94 -14.71 -17.06
CA TRP A 545 -16.17 -16.13 -16.82
C TRP A 545 -15.70 -16.62 -15.44
N THR A 546 -16.42 -17.58 -14.87
CA THR A 546 -16.04 -18.34 -13.68
C THR A 546 -15.39 -19.66 -14.10
N SER A 547 -15.15 -20.59 -13.17
CA SER A 547 -14.75 -21.96 -13.51
C SER A 547 -15.81 -22.70 -14.33
N LYS A 548 -17.09 -22.31 -14.26
CA LYS A 548 -18.22 -23.04 -14.86
C LYS A 548 -19.05 -22.24 -15.86
N THR A 549 -19.09 -20.93 -15.71
CA THR A 549 -20.06 -20.09 -16.42
C THR A 549 -19.35 -18.96 -17.16
N ILE A 550 -19.69 -18.78 -18.43
CA ILE A 550 -19.30 -17.61 -19.24
C ILE A 550 -20.52 -16.70 -19.34
N THR A 551 -20.32 -15.41 -19.09
CA THR A 551 -21.35 -14.37 -19.22
C THR A 551 -20.86 -13.31 -20.20
N LEU A 552 -21.64 -13.10 -21.26
CA LEU A 552 -21.40 -12.08 -22.28
C LEU A 552 -22.26 -10.85 -21.98
N PHE A 553 -21.65 -9.67 -22.06
CA PHE A 553 -22.30 -8.38 -21.91
C PHE A 553 -22.22 -7.61 -23.25
N ASP A 554 -23.34 -7.02 -23.66
CA ASP A 554 -23.46 -6.18 -24.85
C ASP A 554 -24.23 -4.88 -24.54
N ASP A 555 -24.07 -3.88 -25.40
CA ASP A 555 -24.78 -2.60 -25.29
C ASP A 555 -26.08 -2.65 -26.11
N ARG A 556 -27.23 -2.81 -25.44
CA ARG A 556 -28.56 -2.75 -26.09
C ARG A 556 -29.14 -1.34 -26.23
N SER A 557 -28.42 -0.29 -25.86
CA SER A 557 -28.87 1.08 -26.06
C SER A 557 -27.66 1.99 -26.25
N GLY A 558 -27.22 2.13 -27.51
CA GLY A 558 -25.98 2.82 -27.89
C GLY A 558 -25.59 3.93 -26.91
N LEU A 559 -24.50 3.70 -26.19
CA LEU A 559 -23.53 4.62 -25.60
C LEU A 559 -23.78 6.14 -25.83
N THR A 560 -24.92 6.66 -25.39
CA THR A 560 -25.27 8.08 -25.54
C THR A 560 -25.84 8.68 -24.24
N ASN A 561 -26.37 7.85 -23.33
CA ASN A 561 -27.06 8.32 -22.12
C ASN A 561 -26.36 7.98 -20.78
N ALA A 562 -25.03 7.89 -20.75
CA ALA A 562 -24.28 7.80 -19.50
C ALA A 562 -23.95 9.20 -18.97
N ILE A 563 -24.33 9.48 -17.72
CA ILE A 563 -24.13 10.77 -17.03
C ILE A 563 -22.61 10.97 -16.76
N PRO A 564 -22.02 12.14 -17.04
CA PRO A 564 -20.62 12.44 -16.74
C PRO A 564 -20.33 12.36 -15.23
N TYR A 565 -19.24 11.68 -14.86
CA TYR A 565 -18.79 11.60 -13.47
C TYR A 565 -18.32 12.98 -12.96
N ARG A 566 -19.06 13.60 -12.04
CA ARG A 566 -18.63 14.79 -11.27
C ARG A 566 -18.21 14.38 -9.86
N ARG A 567 -17.05 14.85 -9.38
CA ARG A 567 -16.71 14.82 -7.95
C ARG A 567 -17.70 15.72 -7.20
N VAL A 568 -18.44 15.14 -6.26
CA VAL A 568 -19.19 15.90 -5.26
C VAL A 568 -18.24 16.20 -4.11
N ASP A 569 -17.75 17.44 -4.06
CA ASP A 569 -17.24 18.01 -2.82
C ASP A 569 -18.45 18.49 -2.02
N SER A 570 -18.68 17.96 -0.82
CA SER A 570 -19.64 18.59 0.09
C SER A 570 -19.37 18.32 1.57
N MET A 571 -18.99 19.40 2.24
CA MET A 571 -19.26 19.68 3.66
C MET A 571 -20.64 20.36 3.74
N GLY A 572 -21.64 19.70 4.36
CA GLY A 572 -22.95 20.21 4.85
C GLY A 572 -23.94 20.84 3.82
N SER A 573 -25.26 20.68 3.86
CA SER A 573 -26.22 20.09 4.80
C SER A 573 -27.57 19.89 4.08
N ARG A 574 -28.31 18.84 4.49
CA ARG A 574 -29.75 18.53 4.37
C ARG A 574 -30.64 19.33 3.39
N MET A 575 -31.22 18.61 2.42
CA MET A 575 -32.68 18.59 2.22
C MET A 575 -33.13 17.31 1.52
N SER A 576 -34.28 16.81 1.95
CA SER A 576 -34.97 15.62 1.47
C SER A 576 -35.70 15.88 0.16
N SER A 577 -35.48 15.04 -0.85
CA SER A 577 -36.52 14.45 -1.70
C SER A 577 -35.84 13.58 -2.75
N THR A 578 -36.25 12.32 -2.77
CA THR A 578 -36.18 11.36 -3.88
C THR A 578 -35.79 11.95 -5.24
N ASP A 579 -34.55 11.69 -5.68
CA ASP A 579 -34.26 11.54 -7.10
C ASP A 579 -33.06 10.59 -7.29
N SER A 580 -33.32 9.55 -8.06
CA SER A 580 -32.44 8.41 -8.30
C SER A 580 -31.17 8.81 -9.06
N GLU A 581 -30.01 8.65 -8.45
CA GLU A 581 -28.75 8.46 -9.18
C GLU A 581 -28.84 7.14 -9.97
N ARG A 582 -29.26 7.21 -11.24
CA ARG A 582 -29.25 6.04 -12.13
C ARG A 582 -27.81 5.78 -12.59
N GLU A 583 -27.05 5.00 -11.83
CA GLU A 583 -25.90 4.25 -12.35
C GLU A 583 -26.38 3.44 -13.58
N SER A 584 -25.74 3.59 -14.74
CA SER A 584 -26.07 2.76 -15.91
C SER A 584 -25.52 1.34 -15.71
N THR A 585 -26.38 0.33 -15.81
CA THR A 585 -26.01 -1.07 -15.64
C THR A 585 -25.81 -1.74 -17.00
N LEU A 586 -24.71 -2.49 -17.18
CA LEU A 586 -24.51 -3.35 -18.35
C LEU A 586 -25.34 -4.63 -18.16
N THR A 587 -26.26 -4.88 -19.10
CA THR A 587 -27.14 -6.05 -19.08
C THR A 587 -26.47 -7.29 -19.63
N VAL A 588 -26.83 -8.46 -19.09
CA VAL A 588 -26.35 -9.76 -19.59
C VAL A 588 -26.95 -10.02 -20.98
N ALA A 589 -26.09 -10.17 -21.99
CA ALA A 589 -26.47 -10.51 -23.36
C ALA A 589 -26.74 -12.01 -23.53
N GLY A 590 -25.93 -12.83 -22.86
CA GLY A 590 -26.01 -14.28 -22.88
C GLY A 590 -25.17 -14.93 -21.79
N GLN A 591 -25.54 -16.14 -21.39
CA GLN A 591 -24.82 -16.89 -20.38
C GLN A 591 -24.81 -18.37 -20.74
N TYR A 592 -23.64 -19.00 -20.62
CA TYR A 592 -23.47 -20.43 -20.85
C TYR A 592 -22.75 -21.08 -19.68
N SER A 593 -23.31 -22.17 -19.15
CA SER A 593 -22.74 -22.94 -18.04
C SER A 593 -22.43 -24.36 -18.48
N LEU A 594 -21.25 -24.86 -18.13
CA LEU A 594 -20.88 -26.26 -18.36
C LEU A 594 -21.79 -27.19 -17.54
N ALA A 595 -22.41 -28.17 -18.21
CA ALA A 595 -23.21 -29.20 -17.54
C ALA A 595 -22.34 -30.20 -16.76
N ASP A 596 -21.12 -30.46 -17.24
CA ASP A 596 -20.21 -31.43 -16.63
C ASP A 596 -19.46 -30.83 -15.43
N TRP A 597 -19.62 -31.46 -14.27
CA TRP A 597 -19.00 -31.04 -13.01
C TRP A 597 -17.49 -31.29 -12.98
N SER A 598 -16.96 -32.17 -13.82
CA SER A 598 -15.52 -32.46 -13.92
C SER A 598 -14.72 -31.42 -14.73
N ARG A 599 -15.38 -30.66 -15.63
CA ARG A 599 -14.72 -29.73 -16.56
C ARG A 599 -14.74 -28.29 -16.08
N SER A 600 -13.70 -27.50 -16.36
CA SER A 600 -13.70 -26.07 -16.04
C SER A 600 -13.17 -25.21 -17.19
N TRP A 601 -13.63 -23.96 -17.28
CA TRP A 601 -13.12 -22.99 -18.25
C TRP A 601 -11.67 -22.60 -17.93
N ARG A 602 -10.78 -22.86 -18.89
CA ARG A 602 -9.35 -22.54 -18.79
C ARG A 602 -9.06 -21.15 -19.34
N SER A 603 -9.48 -20.88 -20.58
CA SER A 603 -9.22 -19.65 -21.32
C SER A 603 -10.42 -19.25 -22.17
N VAL A 604 -10.65 -17.95 -22.30
CA VAL A 604 -11.69 -17.35 -23.16
C VAL A 604 -11.07 -16.20 -23.94
N ARG A 605 -11.39 -16.12 -25.24
CA ARG A 605 -11.00 -15.05 -26.14
C ARG A 605 -12.20 -14.57 -26.97
N LEU A 606 -12.19 -13.29 -27.30
CA LEU A 606 -13.17 -12.65 -28.16
C LEU A 606 -12.51 -12.16 -29.43
N THR A 607 -13.14 -12.48 -30.56
CA THR A 607 -12.98 -11.73 -31.81
C THR A 607 -14.19 -10.81 -31.97
N ASN A 608 -14.29 -10.05 -33.07
CA ASN A 608 -15.49 -9.25 -33.34
C ASN A 608 -16.73 -10.10 -33.68
N ARG A 609 -16.58 -11.41 -33.94
CA ARG A 609 -17.68 -12.31 -34.35
C ARG A 609 -17.83 -13.54 -33.46
N TYR A 610 -16.73 -14.14 -33.04
CA TYR A 610 -16.70 -15.39 -32.28
C TYR A 610 -16.20 -15.21 -30.85
N LEU A 611 -16.86 -15.87 -29.90
CA LEU A 611 -16.34 -16.15 -28.56
C LEU A 611 -15.78 -17.57 -28.56
N ILE A 612 -14.50 -17.70 -28.24
CA ILE A 612 -13.78 -18.98 -28.25
C ILE A 612 -13.37 -19.30 -26.83
N ALA A 613 -13.83 -20.44 -26.31
CA ALA A 613 -13.60 -20.85 -24.94
C ALA A 613 -13.11 -22.29 -24.88
N ALA A 614 -12.15 -22.56 -24.00
CA ALA A 614 -11.53 -23.88 -23.93
C ALA A 614 -11.43 -24.43 -22.50
N THR A 615 -11.56 -25.76 -22.35
CA THR A 615 -11.68 -26.42 -21.03
C THR A 615 -10.42 -27.17 -20.58
N THR A 616 -10.36 -27.51 -19.29
CA THR A 616 -9.23 -28.23 -18.63
C THR A 616 -9.21 -29.76 -18.82
N ASP A 617 -9.80 -30.29 -19.89
CA ASP A 617 -10.00 -31.75 -20.07
C ASP A 617 -8.71 -32.46 -20.56
N GLU A 618 -8.64 -33.80 -20.48
CA GLU A 618 -7.51 -34.61 -20.97
C GLU A 618 -7.29 -34.42 -22.49
N LEU A 619 -8.40 -34.19 -23.20
CA LEU A 619 -8.43 -33.81 -24.61
C LEU A 619 -8.77 -32.32 -24.75
N PHE A 620 -8.18 -31.67 -25.75
CA PHE A 620 -8.54 -30.33 -26.17
C PHE A 620 -10.03 -30.27 -26.53
N ASN A 621 -10.81 -29.52 -25.76
CA ASN A 621 -12.21 -29.23 -26.07
C ASN A 621 -12.37 -27.70 -26.18
N CYS A 622 -12.76 -27.26 -27.37
CA CYS A 622 -12.99 -25.86 -27.69
C CYS A 622 -14.46 -25.64 -28.06
N TYR A 623 -15.04 -24.59 -27.49
CA TYR A 623 -16.40 -24.14 -27.73
C TYR A 623 -16.30 -22.83 -28.50
N ILE A 624 -16.88 -22.81 -29.69
CA ILE A 624 -16.90 -21.64 -30.56
C ILE A 624 -18.36 -21.16 -30.65
N PHE A 625 -18.63 -20.00 -30.07
CA PHE A 625 -19.94 -19.34 -30.11
C PHE A 625 -19.89 -18.24 -31.16
N ASP A 626 -20.81 -18.24 -32.12
CA ASP A 626 -21.01 -17.11 -33.02
C ASP A 626 -21.86 -16.05 -32.29
N VAL A 627 -21.20 -15.07 -31.67
CA VAL A 627 -21.84 -14.01 -30.88
C VAL A 627 -22.40 -12.88 -31.76
N GLU A 628 -22.19 -12.95 -33.06
CA GLU A 628 -22.87 -12.09 -34.04
C GLU A 628 -24.25 -12.65 -34.37
N LEU A 629 -24.35 -13.97 -34.56
CA LEU A 629 -25.61 -14.68 -34.85
C LEU A 629 -26.45 -14.96 -33.59
N ASP A 630 -25.85 -15.51 -32.52
CA ASP A 630 -26.54 -15.83 -31.28
C ASP A 630 -25.83 -15.27 -30.05
N ARG A 631 -26.29 -14.09 -29.64
CA ARG A 631 -25.79 -13.39 -28.46
C ARG A 631 -26.12 -14.08 -27.15
N LYS A 632 -27.13 -14.97 -27.13
CA LYS A 632 -27.55 -15.67 -25.92
C LYS A 632 -26.65 -16.85 -25.56
N LEU A 633 -25.70 -17.20 -26.43
CA LEU A 633 -24.78 -18.33 -26.27
C LEU A 633 -25.49 -19.70 -26.25
N ASN A 634 -26.63 -19.84 -26.93
CA ASN A 634 -27.33 -21.12 -27.07
C ASN A 634 -26.77 -21.95 -28.22
N MET A 635 -26.27 -21.29 -29.27
CA MET A 635 -25.65 -21.91 -30.43
C MET A 635 -24.13 -21.90 -30.29
N TYR A 636 -23.53 -23.08 -30.39
CA TYR A 636 -22.07 -23.24 -30.39
C TYR A 636 -21.66 -24.48 -31.15
N SER A 637 -20.44 -24.48 -31.68
CA SER A 637 -19.80 -25.68 -32.20
C SER A 637 -18.74 -26.16 -31.22
N ARG A 638 -18.80 -27.44 -30.87
CA ARG A 638 -17.81 -28.08 -29.99
C ARG A 638 -16.79 -28.82 -30.84
N VAL A 639 -15.55 -28.32 -30.84
CA VAL A 639 -14.43 -28.95 -31.55
C VAL A 639 -13.55 -29.65 -30.53
N THR A 640 -13.52 -30.98 -30.60
CA THR A 640 -12.62 -31.81 -29.80
C THR A 640 -11.44 -32.21 -30.67
N LEU A 641 -10.22 -31.89 -30.22
CA LEU A 641 -8.99 -32.28 -30.93
C LEU A 641 -8.27 -33.38 -30.15
N PRO A 642 -7.62 -34.35 -30.82
CA PRO A 642 -6.86 -35.43 -30.19
C PRO A 642 -5.51 -34.93 -29.68
N HIS A 643 -5.53 -33.82 -28.95
CA HIS A 643 -4.38 -33.08 -28.48
C HIS A 643 -4.47 -32.90 -26.97
N PRO A 644 -3.31 -32.87 -26.28
CA PRO A 644 -3.28 -32.75 -24.83
C PRO A 644 -3.67 -31.33 -24.38
N GLY A 645 -3.94 -31.17 -23.09
CA GLY A 645 -4.55 -29.96 -22.50
C GLY A 645 -3.91 -28.63 -22.89
N ILE A 646 -4.73 -27.57 -22.90
CA ILE A 646 -4.36 -26.21 -23.36
C ILE A 646 -3.66 -25.43 -22.27
N HIS A 647 -2.51 -24.84 -22.62
CA HIS A 647 -1.81 -23.89 -21.78
C HIS A 647 -2.26 -22.45 -22.02
N MET A 648 -2.30 -22.00 -23.29
CA MET A 648 -2.71 -20.64 -23.69
C MET A 648 -3.49 -20.63 -25.00
N LEU A 649 -4.33 -19.61 -25.19
CA LEU A 649 -5.13 -19.37 -26.40
C LEU A 649 -4.98 -17.90 -26.81
N ALA A 650 -4.69 -17.67 -28.08
CA ALA A 650 -4.68 -16.38 -28.75
C ALA A 650 -5.54 -16.42 -30.01
N VAL A 651 -6.13 -15.29 -30.36
CA VAL A 651 -6.95 -15.13 -31.55
C VAL A 651 -6.47 -13.89 -32.28
N SER A 652 -6.48 -13.93 -33.60
CA SER A 652 -6.09 -12.78 -34.39
C SER A 652 -7.20 -11.70 -34.38
N PRO A 653 -6.85 -10.41 -34.47
CA PRO A 653 -7.83 -9.33 -34.59
C PRO A 653 -8.69 -9.43 -35.87
N ASP A 654 -8.17 -10.05 -36.93
CA ASP A 654 -8.82 -10.23 -38.25
C ASP A 654 -9.86 -11.38 -38.30
N ARG A 655 -10.48 -11.64 -37.15
CA ARG A 655 -11.72 -12.40 -36.89
C ARG A 655 -11.64 -13.93 -36.93
N ASN A 656 -10.71 -14.55 -37.64
CA ASN A 656 -10.85 -15.97 -37.96
C ASN A 656 -9.65 -16.87 -37.64
N SER A 657 -8.49 -16.37 -37.23
CA SER A 657 -7.35 -17.24 -36.90
C SER A 657 -7.21 -17.43 -35.39
N LEU A 658 -6.80 -18.64 -34.99
CA LEU A 658 -6.51 -18.96 -33.61
C LEU A 658 -5.16 -19.68 -33.49
N ALA A 659 -4.48 -19.43 -32.37
CA ALA A 659 -3.26 -20.13 -31.99
C ALA A 659 -3.36 -20.58 -30.53
N CYS A 660 -2.93 -21.81 -30.26
CA CYS A 660 -2.93 -22.41 -28.94
C CYS A 660 -1.56 -22.99 -28.63
N ILE A 661 -1.15 -22.92 -27.37
CA ILE A 661 -0.04 -23.72 -26.88
C ILE A 661 -0.61 -24.95 -26.19
N LEU A 662 -0.29 -26.12 -26.75
CA LEU A 662 -0.62 -27.43 -26.22
C LEU A 662 0.56 -27.96 -25.40
N GLN A 663 0.31 -28.66 -24.30
CA GLN A 663 1.37 -29.31 -23.51
C GLN A 663 1.15 -30.81 -23.48
N ASP A 664 2.12 -31.60 -23.93
CA ASP A 664 2.04 -33.06 -23.81
C ASP A 664 2.21 -33.54 -22.36
N LYS A 665 1.97 -34.83 -22.10
CA LYS A 665 2.12 -35.44 -20.76
C LYS A 665 3.55 -35.31 -20.19
N ARG A 666 4.54 -34.98 -21.03
CA ARG A 666 5.94 -34.75 -20.66
C ARG A 666 6.27 -33.25 -20.55
N GLY A 667 5.28 -32.36 -20.69
CA GLY A 667 5.43 -30.91 -20.59
C GLY A 667 6.01 -30.23 -21.83
N ARG A 668 6.13 -30.92 -22.97
CA ARG A 668 6.67 -30.32 -24.20
C ARG A 668 5.61 -29.45 -24.89
N PRO A 669 5.93 -28.19 -25.23
CA PRO A 669 4.99 -27.28 -25.86
C PRO A 669 4.90 -27.52 -27.38
N SER A 670 3.67 -27.57 -27.90
CA SER A 670 3.39 -27.56 -29.34
C SER A 670 2.49 -26.36 -29.66
N LEU A 671 2.78 -25.69 -30.78
CA LEU A 671 1.92 -24.65 -31.33
C LEU A 671 0.86 -25.30 -32.21
N PHE A 672 -0.40 -25.12 -31.82
CA PHE A 672 -1.54 -25.44 -32.65
C PHE A 672 -2.07 -24.17 -33.30
N THR A 673 -2.24 -24.17 -34.61
CA THR A 673 -2.84 -23.08 -35.37
C THR A 673 -4.03 -23.61 -36.16
N GLY A 674 -5.04 -22.77 -36.33
CA GLY A 674 -6.18 -23.11 -37.15
C GLY A 674 -7.02 -21.90 -37.51
N ARG A 675 -7.86 -22.07 -38.52
CA ARG A 675 -8.78 -21.04 -39.03
C ARG A 675 -10.21 -21.42 -38.73
N ILE A 676 -10.94 -20.52 -38.11
CA ILE A 676 -12.38 -20.64 -37.87
C ILE A 676 -13.10 -20.42 -39.21
N ALA A 677 -13.81 -21.45 -39.65
CA ALA A 677 -14.57 -21.45 -40.90
C ALA A 677 -16.00 -21.94 -40.63
N PHE A 678 -16.94 -21.46 -41.42
CA PHE A 678 -18.31 -21.97 -41.42
C PHE A 678 -18.38 -23.16 -42.38
N ASP A 679 -18.80 -24.32 -41.87
CA ASP A 679 -18.98 -25.55 -42.64
C ASP A 679 -20.43 -26.04 -42.51
N PRO A 680 -21.27 -25.88 -43.55
CA PRO A 680 -22.65 -26.37 -43.53
C PRO A 680 -22.76 -27.90 -43.64
N ALA A 681 -21.68 -28.63 -43.96
CA ALA A 681 -21.70 -30.09 -44.17
C ALA A 681 -21.52 -30.91 -42.88
N SER A 682 -21.18 -30.28 -41.76
CA SER A 682 -20.96 -30.96 -40.47
C SER A 682 -22.23 -31.16 -39.63
N GLN A 683 -23.43 -31.06 -40.21
CA GLN A 683 -24.63 -31.52 -39.50
C GLN A 683 -24.54 -33.04 -39.30
N PRO A 684 -24.48 -33.55 -38.07
CA PRO A 684 -24.42 -34.98 -37.85
C PRO A 684 -25.73 -35.63 -38.33
N THR A 685 -25.63 -36.50 -39.33
CA THR A 685 -26.61 -37.56 -39.52
C THR A 685 -26.71 -38.35 -38.21
N PRO A 686 -27.93 -38.65 -37.70
CA PRO A 686 -28.08 -39.35 -36.43
C PRO A 686 -27.61 -40.80 -36.57
N ALA A 687 -26.33 -41.04 -36.27
CA ALA A 687 -25.75 -42.37 -36.16
C ALA A 687 -25.28 -42.60 -34.71
N ALA A 688 -25.72 -43.75 -34.18
CA ALA A 688 -25.67 -44.14 -32.78
C ALA A 688 -24.29 -43.95 -32.12
N SER A 689 -24.25 -43.20 -31.02
CA SER A 689 -23.24 -43.39 -29.97
C SER A 689 -23.95 -43.59 -28.64
N ILE A 690 -23.80 -44.81 -28.14
CA ILE A 690 -24.29 -45.30 -26.85
C ILE A 690 -23.37 -44.68 -25.80
N TYR A 691 -23.77 -43.55 -25.22
CA TYR A 691 -23.54 -43.14 -23.83
C TYR A 691 -24.34 -41.85 -23.65
N SER A 692 -25.57 -42.03 -23.16
CA SER A 692 -26.52 -40.96 -22.87
C SER A 692 -26.06 -40.16 -21.66
N ASP A 693 -25.89 -38.85 -21.82
CA ASP A 693 -25.99 -37.92 -20.70
C ASP A 693 -27.32 -37.18 -20.80
N THR A 694 -28.26 -37.63 -19.96
CA THR A 694 -29.60 -37.09 -19.83
C THR A 694 -29.58 -35.78 -19.05
N THR A 695 -29.70 -34.63 -19.71
CA THR A 695 -30.59 -33.52 -19.33
C THR A 695 -30.80 -32.58 -20.52
N ARG A 696 -32.07 -32.28 -20.81
CA ARG A 696 -32.53 -31.47 -21.94
C ARG A 696 -31.98 -30.03 -21.89
N SER A 697 -31.21 -29.68 -22.91
CA SER A 697 -31.25 -28.38 -23.59
C SER A 697 -30.97 -28.68 -25.06
N GLU A 698 -31.87 -28.29 -25.96
CA GLU A 698 -31.72 -28.46 -27.41
C GLU A 698 -30.44 -27.77 -27.90
N HIS A 699 -29.33 -28.52 -27.96
CA HIS A 699 -28.07 -28.03 -28.49
C HIS A 699 -28.25 -27.78 -30.00
N LYS A 700 -28.13 -26.52 -30.41
CA LYS A 700 -28.11 -26.12 -31.81
C LYS A 700 -26.66 -25.87 -32.21
N ASP A 701 -26.13 -26.71 -33.09
CA ASP A 701 -24.77 -26.54 -33.62
C ASP A 701 -24.70 -25.22 -34.42
N ALA A 702 -23.62 -24.45 -34.22
CA ALA A 702 -23.37 -23.21 -34.94
C ALA A 702 -22.82 -23.42 -36.35
N GLY A 703 -22.49 -24.66 -36.75
CA GLY A 703 -21.93 -24.99 -38.07
C GLY A 703 -20.53 -24.43 -38.29
N VAL A 704 -19.74 -24.30 -37.23
CA VAL A 704 -18.39 -23.72 -37.25
C VAL A 704 -17.36 -24.82 -37.00
N CYS A 705 -16.35 -24.90 -37.86
CA CYS A 705 -15.24 -25.81 -37.72
C CYS A 705 -13.89 -25.08 -37.66
N ILE A 706 -12.84 -25.80 -37.26
CA ILE A 706 -11.47 -25.32 -37.37
C ILE A 706 -10.88 -25.95 -38.64
N ALA A 707 -10.75 -25.16 -39.70
CA ALA A 707 -10.03 -25.51 -40.92
C ALA A 707 -8.53 -25.27 -40.76
N ASP A 708 -7.73 -25.79 -41.70
CA ASP A 708 -6.27 -25.56 -41.79
C ASP A 708 -5.51 -25.89 -40.49
N GLN A 709 -5.92 -26.98 -39.83
CA GLN A 709 -5.37 -27.39 -38.55
C GLN A 709 -3.92 -27.84 -38.70
N LYS A 710 -3.02 -27.20 -37.96
CA LYS A 710 -1.60 -27.56 -37.93
C LYS A 710 -1.12 -27.57 -36.49
N ALA A 711 -0.57 -28.70 -36.05
CA ALA A 711 0.12 -28.83 -34.77
C ALA A 711 1.60 -29.02 -35.07
N THR A 712 2.45 -28.16 -34.54
CA THR A 712 3.91 -28.29 -34.69
C THR A 712 4.59 -28.20 -33.34
N LEU A 713 5.52 -29.13 -33.09
CA LEU A 713 6.34 -29.13 -31.88
C LEU A 713 7.21 -27.87 -31.89
N LEU A 714 7.20 -27.11 -30.79
CA LEU A 714 8.05 -25.93 -30.68
C LEU A 714 9.37 -26.30 -30.02
N GLU A 715 10.48 -25.99 -30.66
CA GLU A 715 11.81 -26.00 -30.04
C GLU A 715 12.01 -24.70 -29.25
N LEU A 716 11.25 -24.53 -28.18
CA LEU A 716 11.40 -23.38 -27.30
C LEU A 716 12.58 -23.59 -26.34
N PRO A 717 13.29 -22.51 -26.00
CA PRO A 717 14.31 -22.55 -24.95
C PRO A 717 13.67 -22.87 -23.57
N PRO A 718 14.43 -23.45 -22.63
CA PRO A 718 13.90 -23.89 -21.35
C PRO A 718 13.42 -22.69 -20.51
N GLY A 719 12.11 -22.61 -20.27
CA GLY A 719 11.52 -21.53 -19.48
C GLY A 719 9.99 -21.60 -19.39
N GLU A 720 9.41 -20.66 -18.66
CA GLU A 720 7.96 -20.52 -18.52
C GLU A 720 7.39 -19.58 -19.57
N ILE A 721 6.42 -20.05 -20.34
CA ILE A 721 5.75 -19.24 -21.35
C ILE A 721 4.79 -18.29 -20.63
N THR A 722 5.04 -16.99 -20.77
CA THR A 722 4.34 -15.93 -20.02
C THR A 722 3.25 -15.24 -20.84
N CYS A 723 3.39 -15.21 -22.17
CA CYS A 723 2.42 -14.61 -23.07
C CYS A 723 2.42 -15.27 -24.46
N LEU A 724 1.26 -15.29 -25.11
CA LEU A 724 1.05 -15.64 -26.51
C LEU A 724 0.11 -14.60 -27.12
N THR A 725 0.50 -14.02 -28.27
CA THR A 725 -0.36 -13.11 -29.04
C THR A 725 -0.20 -13.34 -30.54
N LEU A 726 -1.26 -13.03 -31.29
CA LEU A 726 -1.27 -13.01 -32.76
C LEU A 726 -1.42 -11.55 -33.21
N GLU A 727 -0.44 -11.07 -33.97
CA GLU A 727 -0.48 -9.72 -34.57
C GLU A 727 -1.33 -9.74 -35.85
N THR A 728 -1.12 -10.77 -36.67
CA THR A 728 -1.84 -11.02 -37.92
C THR A 728 -2.24 -12.49 -38.01
N ARG A 729 -2.98 -12.87 -39.04
CA ARG A 729 -3.26 -14.29 -39.35
C ARG A 729 -2.01 -15.16 -39.52
N ASN A 730 -0.85 -14.60 -39.85
CA ASN A 730 0.35 -15.37 -40.18
C ASN A 730 1.53 -15.08 -39.24
N GLN A 731 1.41 -14.17 -38.28
CA GLN A 731 2.53 -13.75 -37.43
C GLN A 731 2.07 -13.55 -35.98
N GLY A 732 2.90 -14.03 -35.05
CA GLY A 732 2.66 -13.87 -33.63
C GLY A 732 3.93 -13.85 -32.80
N TYR A 733 3.74 -13.68 -31.50
CA TYR A 733 4.83 -13.56 -30.52
C TYR A 733 4.57 -14.44 -29.31
N ILE A 734 5.64 -15.06 -28.81
CA ILE A 734 5.67 -15.86 -27.58
C ILE A 734 6.73 -15.27 -26.66
N ILE A 735 6.35 -14.94 -25.42
CA ILE A 735 7.30 -14.48 -24.40
C ILE A 735 7.62 -15.62 -23.45
N ILE A 736 8.91 -15.86 -23.22
CA ILE A 736 9.42 -16.92 -22.36
C ILE A 736 10.28 -16.31 -21.26
N ARG A 737 10.06 -16.75 -20.02
CA ARG A 737 10.85 -16.40 -18.86
C ARG A 737 11.81 -17.53 -18.50
N GLN A 738 13.10 -17.23 -18.47
CA GLN A 738 14.16 -18.20 -18.15
C GLN A 738 14.90 -17.73 -16.89
N GLY A 739 14.37 -18.08 -15.71
CA GLY A 739 14.92 -17.62 -14.43
C GLY A 739 14.89 -16.09 -14.30
N SER A 740 16.02 -15.42 -14.57
CA SER A 740 16.17 -13.96 -14.45
C SER A 740 16.12 -13.20 -15.79
N THR A 741 15.92 -13.90 -16.92
CA THR A 741 15.90 -13.34 -18.27
C THR A 741 14.54 -13.51 -18.94
N LEU A 742 14.25 -12.68 -19.94
CA LEU A 742 13.11 -12.81 -20.83
C LEU A 742 13.59 -13.01 -22.26
N SER A 743 12.92 -13.86 -23.03
CA SER A 743 13.10 -13.92 -24.47
C SER A 743 11.77 -13.77 -25.21
N VAL A 744 11.84 -13.12 -26.36
CA VAL A 744 10.72 -12.89 -27.26
C VAL A 744 10.94 -13.76 -28.48
N ASN A 745 9.98 -14.61 -28.79
CA ASN A 745 10.02 -15.51 -29.92
C ASN A 745 8.97 -15.04 -30.92
N ILE A 746 9.42 -14.49 -32.05
CA ILE A 746 8.56 -14.17 -33.18
C ILE A 746 8.37 -15.43 -34.01
N PHE A 747 7.14 -15.72 -34.43
CA PHE A 747 6.85 -16.86 -35.30
C PHE A 747 5.96 -16.46 -36.47
N ILE A 748 6.19 -17.11 -37.62
CA ILE A 748 5.32 -17.10 -38.80
C ILE A 748 4.68 -18.47 -38.96
N ILE A 749 3.44 -18.56 -39.46
CA ILE A 749 2.69 -19.83 -39.56
C ILE A 749 2.89 -20.52 -40.93
N GLU A 750 3.00 -19.73 -42.00
CA GLU A 750 3.09 -20.14 -43.40
C GLU A 750 4.21 -19.39 -44.16
N PRO A 751 5.39 -20.01 -44.37
CA PRO A 751 5.86 -21.26 -43.75
C PRO A 751 6.12 -21.09 -42.24
N LEU A 752 6.07 -22.20 -41.50
CA LEU A 752 6.33 -22.14 -40.06
C LEU A 752 7.82 -21.86 -39.84
N ASP A 753 8.14 -20.71 -39.27
CA ASP A 753 9.48 -20.34 -38.87
C ASP A 753 9.42 -19.53 -37.58
N MET A 754 10.44 -19.65 -36.73
CA MET A 754 10.49 -19.03 -35.41
C MET A 754 11.88 -18.49 -35.11
N LYS A 755 11.97 -17.26 -34.61
CA LYS A 755 13.24 -16.62 -34.23
C LYS A 755 13.18 -16.14 -32.78
N GLU A 756 14.18 -16.54 -32.00
CA GLU A 756 14.36 -16.07 -30.63
C GLU A 756 15.14 -14.75 -30.61
N GLN A 757 14.61 -13.78 -29.86
CA GLN A 757 15.30 -12.58 -29.46
C GLN A 757 15.41 -12.54 -27.94
N ALA A 758 16.61 -12.76 -27.41
CA ALA A 758 16.88 -12.60 -25.99
C ALA A 758 16.78 -11.12 -25.58
N LEU A 759 16.12 -10.86 -24.44
CA LEU A 759 16.10 -9.56 -23.76
C LEU A 759 16.90 -9.68 -22.45
N MET A 760 18.01 -8.93 -22.32
CA MET A 760 18.90 -9.00 -21.15
C MET A 760 18.95 -7.66 -20.39
N GLN A 761 18.63 -7.68 -19.08
CA GLN A 761 19.63 -7.52 -18.00
C GLN A 761 19.03 -7.79 -16.59
N ARG A 762 19.91 -8.32 -15.72
CA ARG A 762 19.73 -8.78 -14.33
C ARG A 762 18.65 -8.04 -13.53
N SER A 763 17.71 -8.81 -12.98
CA SER A 763 16.92 -8.36 -11.83
C SER A 763 17.84 -8.21 -10.62
N THR A 764 17.97 -6.99 -10.10
CA THR A 764 18.65 -6.71 -8.81
C THR A 764 17.85 -7.23 -7.61
N ASN A 765 16.59 -7.60 -7.83
CA ASN A 765 15.67 -8.16 -6.84
C ASN A 765 15.39 -9.64 -7.16
N ASN A 766 15.41 -10.53 -6.16
CA ASN A 766 15.10 -11.97 -6.33
C ASN A 766 13.63 -12.30 -6.73
N ASN A 767 12.85 -11.34 -7.26
CA ASN A 767 11.48 -11.54 -7.73
C ASN A 767 11.42 -11.74 -9.25
N ALA A 768 11.65 -12.97 -9.70
CA ALA A 768 11.46 -13.39 -11.10
C ALA A 768 10.03 -13.14 -11.65
N GLU A 769 9.04 -12.99 -10.77
CA GLU A 769 7.63 -12.67 -11.10
C GLU A 769 7.40 -11.29 -11.72
N ARG A 770 8.36 -10.36 -11.62
CA ARG A 770 8.17 -8.98 -12.12
C ARG A 770 8.85 -8.70 -13.46
N LEU A 771 9.46 -9.70 -14.09
CA LEU A 771 10.19 -9.51 -15.33
C LEU A 771 9.27 -9.07 -16.47
N PHE A 772 8.09 -9.67 -16.62
CA PHE A 772 7.12 -9.33 -17.65
C PHE A 772 5.90 -8.64 -17.02
N THR A 773 5.49 -7.47 -17.54
CA THR A 773 4.29 -6.75 -17.08
C THR A 773 3.16 -6.89 -18.10
N ASP A 774 3.40 -6.47 -19.34
CA ASP A 774 2.41 -6.54 -20.42
C ASP A 774 3.10 -6.29 -21.78
N MET A 775 2.42 -6.59 -22.89
CA MET A 775 2.90 -6.32 -24.24
C MET A 775 1.79 -5.78 -25.14
N ALA A 776 2.16 -4.96 -26.13
CA ALA A 776 1.26 -4.49 -27.18
C ALA A 776 1.96 -4.45 -28.54
N CYS A 777 1.25 -4.86 -29.59
CA CYS A 777 1.74 -4.79 -30.97
C CYS A 777 1.32 -3.43 -31.57
N LEU A 778 2.21 -2.75 -32.28
CA LEU A 778 1.84 -1.61 -33.10
C LEU A 778 1.49 -2.13 -34.50
N GLN A 779 0.21 -2.14 -34.83
CA GLN A 779 -0.22 -2.43 -36.19
C GLN A 779 0.20 -1.28 -37.11
N ILE A 780 1.09 -1.60 -38.04
CA ILE A 780 1.43 -0.77 -39.19
C ILE A 780 0.61 -1.34 -40.36
N ASP A 781 0.08 -0.47 -41.22
CA ASP A 781 -0.77 -0.82 -42.38
C ASP A 781 -0.49 -2.21 -42.96
N ASN A 782 -1.53 -2.98 -43.27
CA ASN A 782 -1.48 -4.37 -43.77
C ASN A 782 -0.57 -4.61 -45.01
N GLN A 783 0.01 -3.57 -45.60
CA GLN A 783 0.95 -3.61 -46.72
C GLN A 783 2.43 -3.46 -46.31
N SER A 784 2.72 -3.11 -45.06
CA SER A 784 4.07 -2.93 -44.50
C SER A 784 4.68 -4.28 -44.10
N ARG A 785 5.92 -4.55 -44.52
CA ARG A 785 6.74 -5.67 -44.00
C ARG A 785 7.31 -5.42 -42.59
N ARG A 786 7.02 -4.26 -42.00
CA ARG A 786 7.53 -3.85 -40.68
C ARG A 786 6.54 -4.24 -39.59
N SER A 787 7.07 -4.84 -38.53
CA SER A 787 6.34 -5.15 -37.31
C SER A 787 7.01 -4.50 -36.11
N GLU A 788 6.21 -3.91 -35.22
CA GLU A 788 6.71 -3.22 -34.05
C GLU A 788 6.03 -3.75 -32.79
N LEU A 789 6.85 -4.07 -31.78
CA LEU A 789 6.38 -4.64 -30.53
C LEU A 789 6.89 -3.82 -29.34
N ILE A 790 5.98 -3.52 -28.41
CA ILE A 790 6.32 -2.85 -27.16
C ILE A 790 6.07 -3.78 -25.98
N ILE A 791 7.07 -3.88 -25.11
CA ILE A 791 7.03 -4.74 -23.93
C ILE A 791 7.29 -3.88 -22.69
N ALA A 792 6.36 -3.91 -21.75
CA ALA A 792 6.55 -3.37 -20.42
C ALA A 792 7.15 -4.43 -19.49
N SER A 793 8.22 -4.06 -18.80
CA SER A 793 8.97 -4.92 -17.88
C SER A 793 9.16 -4.21 -16.53
N GLN A 794 9.17 -4.98 -15.44
CA GLN A 794 9.38 -4.46 -14.08
C GLN A 794 8.41 -3.36 -13.66
N ALA A 795 7.28 -3.21 -14.38
CA ALA A 795 6.31 -2.15 -14.24
C ALA A 795 6.86 -0.72 -14.45
N GLU A 796 8.09 -0.56 -14.94
CA GLU A 796 8.75 0.75 -15.06
C GLU A 796 9.61 0.90 -16.33
N ARG A 797 9.89 -0.17 -17.08
CA ARG A 797 10.74 -0.14 -18.28
C ARG A 797 9.96 -0.51 -19.54
N LEU A 798 10.27 0.15 -20.66
CA LEU A 798 9.72 -0.16 -21.97
C LEU A 798 10.83 -0.64 -22.92
N TYR A 799 10.57 -1.76 -23.58
CA TYR A 799 11.38 -2.27 -24.69
C TYR A 799 10.58 -2.11 -25.97
N HIS A 800 11.16 -1.46 -26.97
CA HIS A 800 10.56 -1.28 -28.30
C HIS A 800 11.38 -2.09 -29.31
N LEU A 801 10.80 -3.18 -29.80
CA LEU A 801 11.40 -4.06 -30.81
C LEU A 801 10.83 -3.68 -32.17
N ARG A 802 11.70 -3.44 -33.15
CA ARG A 802 11.32 -3.11 -34.53
C ARG A 802 11.89 -4.14 -35.49
N TYR A 803 11.02 -4.79 -36.23
CA TYR A 803 11.36 -5.77 -37.26
C TYR A 803 11.15 -5.12 -38.63
N GLU A 804 12.19 -5.10 -39.48
CA GLU A 804 12.11 -4.65 -40.89
C GLU A 804 11.66 -5.79 -41.84
N GLY A 805 11.23 -6.91 -41.25
CA GLY A 805 10.85 -8.15 -41.91
C GLY A 805 11.36 -9.35 -41.12
N PHE A 806 10.77 -10.52 -41.32
CA PHE A 806 11.13 -11.73 -40.56
C PHE A 806 12.59 -12.15 -40.74
N GLU A 807 13.21 -11.85 -41.89
CA GLU A 807 14.63 -12.15 -42.14
C GLU A 807 15.61 -11.22 -41.44
N SER A 808 15.16 -10.03 -41.03
CA SER A 808 16.02 -9.04 -40.39
C SER A 808 16.07 -9.24 -38.87
N SER A 809 17.24 -9.06 -38.27
CA SER A 809 17.36 -8.98 -36.82
C SER A 809 16.60 -7.75 -36.29
N PRO A 810 15.86 -7.87 -35.17
CA PRO A 810 15.11 -6.74 -34.64
C PRO A 810 16.04 -5.68 -34.08
N THR A 811 15.71 -4.42 -34.32
CA THR A 811 16.31 -3.31 -33.59
C THR A 811 15.62 -3.22 -32.23
N VAL A 812 16.38 -3.43 -31.15
CA VAL A 812 15.86 -3.33 -29.77
C VAL A 812 16.22 -1.97 -29.19
N VAL A 813 15.21 -1.16 -28.92
CA VAL A 813 15.35 0.13 -28.23
C VAL A 813 14.91 -0.05 -26.77
N ILE A 814 15.80 0.27 -25.83
CA ILE A 814 15.52 0.22 -24.40
C ILE A 814 15.33 1.66 -23.93
N HIS A 815 14.12 2.01 -23.52
CA HIS A 815 13.86 3.33 -22.97
C HIS A 815 14.28 3.42 -21.50
N PRO A 816 14.73 4.60 -21.02
CA PRO A 816 14.97 4.84 -19.60
C PRO A 816 13.74 4.50 -18.74
N PRO A 817 13.92 4.09 -17.47
CA PRO A 817 12.80 3.79 -16.58
C PRO A 817 11.84 4.98 -16.43
N ILE A 818 10.55 4.69 -16.49
CA ILE A 818 9.46 5.63 -16.26
C ILE A 818 9.47 5.99 -14.77
N GLN A 819 9.90 7.21 -14.45
CA GLN A 819 9.90 7.72 -13.08
C GLN A 819 8.50 8.11 -12.64
N SER A 820 8.23 7.98 -11.34
CA SER A 820 6.99 8.44 -10.70
C SER A 820 5.72 7.74 -11.18
N TYR A 821 5.79 6.72 -12.04
CA TYR A 821 4.63 5.94 -12.47
C TYR A 821 4.95 4.45 -12.51
N ARG A 822 3.96 3.63 -12.17
CA ARG A 822 4.00 2.18 -12.28
C ARG A 822 3.02 1.73 -13.35
N ILE A 823 3.52 1.06 -14.39
CA ILE A 823 2.74 0.52 -15.50
C ILE A 823 2.13 -0.84 -15.12
N LEU A 824 0.86 -1.04 -15.43
CA LEU A 824 0.11 -2.27 -15.17
C LEU A 824 -0.31 -2.95 -16.48
N LYS A 825 -0.83 -2.16 -17.43
CA LYS A 825 -1.24 -2.61 -18.76
C LYS A 825 -0.86 -1.58 -19.81
N ILE A 826 -0.55 -2.05 -21.02
CA ILE A 826 -0.28 -1.18 -22.17
C ILE A 826 -1.16 -1.57 -23.35
N ALA A 827 -1.52 -0.59 -24.16
CA ALA A 827 -2.21 -0.76 -25.42
C ALA A 827 -1.72 0.30 -26.39
N THR A 828 -1.81 0.01 -27.68
CA THR A 828 -1.40 0.91 -28.76
C THR A 828 -2.63 1.49 -29.41
N VAL A 829 -2.53 2.74 -29.86
CA VAL A 829 -3.59 3.38 -30.65
C VAL A 829 -3.27 3.19 -32.13
N GLU A 830 -4.23 2.64 -32.87
CA GLU A 830 -4.13 2.45 -34.32
C GLU A 830 -3.80 3.79 -35.01
N HIS A 831 -2.90 3.77 -36.00
CA HIS A 831 -2.48 4.92 -36.82
C HIS A 831 -1.71 6.08 -36.14
N SER A 832 -1.73 6.24 -34.80
CA SER A 832 -1.09 7.38 -34.12
C SER A 832 0.27 7.08 -33.49
N ARG A 833 0.71 5.81 -33.46
CA ARG A 833 1.92 5.31 -32.76
C ARG A 833 1.98 5.69 -31.27
N LYS A 834 0.86 6.11 -30.67
CA LYS A 834 0.77 6.48 -29.25
C LYS A 834 0.53 5.24 -28.39
N ILE A 835 1.13 5.24 -27.21
CA ILE A 835 1.05 4.14 -26.26
C ILE A 835 0.14 4.60 -25.12
N LEU A 836 -1.00 3.95 -24.97
CA LEU A 836 -1.84 4.10 -23.80
C LEU A 836 -1.41 3.12 -22.74
N ALA A 837 -1.35 3.57 -21.49
CA ALA A 837 -1.03 2.72 -20.37
C ALA A 837 -2.02 2.92 -19.22
N LEU A 838 -2.40 1.81 -18.58
CA LEU A 838 -2.95 1.85 -17.24
C LEU A 838 -1.80 1.76 -16.25
N GLY A 839 -1.81 2.67 -15.28
CA GLY A 839 -0.81 2.69 -14.25
C GLY A 839 -1.24 3.47 -13.03
N SER A 840 -0.33 3.62 -12.09
CA SER A 840 -0.51 4.51 -10.93
C SER A 840 0.67 5.44 -10.81
N GLN A 841 0.45 6.63 -10.26
CA GLN A 841 1.54 7.54 -9.91
C GLN A 841 2.15 7.08 -8.58
N SER A 842 3.47 7.21 -8.40
CA SER A 842 4.16 6.93 -7.15
C SER A 842 3.53 7.74 -6.02
N GLY A 843 3.15 7.08 -4.93
CA GLY A 843 2.41 7.70 -3.81
C GLY A 843 0.89 7.85 -4.02
N SER A 844 0.36 7.66 -5.24
CA SER A 844 -1.08 7.69 -5.51
C SER A 844 -1.66 6.29 -5.69
N LYS A 845 -2.84 6.05 -5.11
CA LYS A 845 -3.56 4.78 -5.27
C LYS A 845 -4.54 4.78 -6.41
N SER A 846 -4.71 5.92 -7.08
CA SER A 846 -5.66 5.98 -8.17
C SER A 846 -5.10 5.29 -9.41
N LEU A 847 -5.93 4.49 -10.05
CA LEU A 847 -5.71 3.94 -11.38
C LEU A 847 -5.87 5.08 -12.39
N LEU A 848 -4.79 5.33 -13.12
CA LEU A 848 -4.69 6.41 -14.09
C LEU A 848 -4.64 5.82 -15.49
N LEU A 849 -5.31 6.50 -16.43
CA LEU A 849 -5.06 6.32 -17.85
C LEU A 849 -3.98 7.32 -18.27
N LEU A 850 -2.90 6.81 -18.84
CA LEU A 850 -1.69 7.54 -19.21
C LEU A 850 -1.48 7.45 -20.72
N ASN A 851 -1.00 8.52 -21.33
CA ASN A 851 -0.37 8.51 -22.65
C ASN A 851 1.15 8.50 -22.45
N ILE A 852 1.84 7.58 -23.12
CA ILE A 852 3.29 7.47 -23.12
C ILE A 852 3.80 7.84 -24.52
N GLU A 853 4.53 8.94 -24.59
CA GLU A 853 5.18 9.41 -25.82
C GLU A 853 6.66 9.03 -25.76
N THR A 854 7.10 8.17 -26.67
CA THR A 854 8.49 7.80 -26.84
C THR A 854 9.11 8.68 -27.95
N GLN A 855 10.25 9.30 -27.67
CA GLN A 855 11.00 10.12 -28.63
C GLN A 855 12.22 9.35 -29.13
N SER A 856 13.44 9.75 -28.73
CA SER A 856 14.67 9.02 -29.01
C SER A 856 15.00 8.00 -27.91
N PRO A 857 15.85 6.99 -28.19
CA PRO A 857 16.27 5.98 -27.21
C PRO A 857 16.81 6.55 -25.90
N ASP A 858 17.51 7.69 -25.97
CA ASP A 858 18.15 8.33 -24.81
C ASP A 858 17.23 9.30 -24.05
N VAL A 859 16.06 9.59 -24.60
CA VAL A 859 15.09 10.52 -23.99
C VAL A 859 14.06 9.71 -23.23
N ARG A 860 13.84 10.11 -21.97
CA ARG A 860 12.84 9.50 -21.08
C ARG A 860 11.44 9.59 -21.72
N PRO A 861 10.64 8.50 -21.69
CA PRO A 861 9.27 8.56 -22.17
C PRO A 861 8.48 9.64 -21.45
N LYS A 862 7.83 10.52 -22.20
CA LYS A 862 6.99 11.57 -21.64
C LYS A 862 5.63 11.00 -21.29
N ILE A 863 5.24 11.11 -20.03
CA ILE A 863 3.97 10.61 -19.51
C ILE A 863 2.98 11.77 -19.39
N THR A 864 1.81 11.64 -20.02
CA THR A 864 0.69 12.58 -19.88
C THR A 864 -0.48 11.88 -19.24
N LYS A 865 -1.00 12.40 -18.12
CA LYS A 865 -2.21 11.88 -17.47
C LYS A 865 -3.44 12.25 -18.31
N LEU A 866 -4.13 11.25 -18.84
CA LEU A 866 -5.35 11.43 -19.64
C LEU A 866 -6.61 11.43 -18.78
N ALA A 867 -6.66 10.53 -17.79
CA ALA A 867 -7.81 10.42 -16.89
C ALA A 867 -7.43 9.82 -15.53
N ASP A 868 -8.22 10.15 -14.52
CA ASP A 868 -8.20 9.57 -13.19
C ASP A 868 -9.49 8.79 -13.00
N LEU A 869 -9.40 7.47 -12.86
CA LEU A 869 -10.59 6.61 -12.82
C LEU A 869 -11.27 6.59 -11.44
N GLY A 870 -10.64 7.16 -10.41
CA GLY A 870 -11.17 7.17 -9.04
C GLY A 870 -11.27 5.77 -8.41
N VAL A 871 -10.56 4.78 -8.95
CA VAL A 871 -10.52 3.39 -8.47
C VAL A 871 -9.09 2.99 -8.12
N SER A 872 -8.92 2.06 -7.19
CA SER A 872 -7.58 1.65 -6.75
C SER A 872 -6.81 0.93 -7.85
N ALA A 873 -5.53 1.26 -8.02
CA ALA A 873 -4.61 0.56 -8.92
C ALA A 873 -4.24 -0.86 -8.43
N GLY A 874 -4.66 -1.24 -7.21
CA GLY A 874 -4.51 -2.60 -6.68
C GLY A 874 -5.57 -3.59 -7.20
N TYR A 875 -6.58 -3.11 -7.92
CA TYR A 875 -7.59 -3.96 -8.54
C TYR A 875 -7.09 -4.57 -9.86
N GLN A 876 -7.57 -5.78 -10.19
CA GLN A 876 -7.25 -6.39 -11.46
C GLN A 876 -7.94 -5.59 -12.57
N ALA A 877 -7.13 -4.99 -13.44
CA ALA A 877 -7.59 -4.14 -14.52
C ALA A 877 -7.11 -4.66 -15.89
N LYS A 878 -7.96 -4.53 -16.89
CA LYS A 878 -7.62 -4.77 -18.31
C LYS A 878 -7.89 -3.52 -19.13
N LEU A 879 -7.00 -3.26 -20.08
CA LEU A 879 -7.09 -2.15 -21.02
C LEU A 879 -7.40 -2.70 -22.42
N GLY A 880 -8.44 -2.18 -23.05
CA GLY A 880 -8.71 -2.34 -24.48
C GLY A 880 -8.79 -0.97 -25.13
N VAL A 881 -8.35 -0.88 -26.39
CA VAL A 881 -8.40 0.36 -27.18
C VAL A 881 -9.04 0.01 -28.51
N SER A 882 -10.01 0.82 -28.93
CA SER A 882 -10.70 0.66 -30.20
C SER A 882 -10.83 2.01 -30.89
N CYS A 883 -10.69 2.01 -32.21
CA CYS A 883 -10.91 3.18 -33.06
C CYS A 883 -12.28 3.05 -33.74
N GLU A 884 -13.16 4.03 -33.53
CA GLU A 884 -14.48 4.11 -34.16
C GLU A 884 -14.56 5.41 -34.97
N GLY A 885 -14.32 5.30 -36.29
CA GLY A 885 -14.16 6.48 -37.15
C GLY A 885 -12.95 7.32 -36.75
N ASN A 886 -13.16 8.60 -36.42
CA ASN A 886 -12.11 9.50 -35.90
C ASN A 886 -11.97 9.46 -34.37
N GLU A 887 -12.76 8.64 -33.67
CA GLU A 887 -12.72 8.57 -32.22
C GLU A 887 -11.84 7.41 -31.73
N THR A 888 -10.89 7.72 -30.82
CA THR A 888 -10.15 6.72 -30.07
C THR A 888 -10.78 6.53 -28.70
N ILE A 889 -11.20 5.30 -28.41
CA ILE A 889 -11.91 4.93 -27.19
C ILE A 889 -11.07 3.96 -26.37
N ALA A 890 -10.72 4.34 -25.14
CA ALA A 890 -10.10 3.46 -24.15
C ALA A 890 -11.17 2.83 -23.26
N ARG A 891 -11.21 1.50 -23.22
CA ARG A 891 -12.11 0.69 -22.39
C ARG A 891 -11.33 -0.03 -21.29
N ILE A 892 -11.79 0.14 -20.05
CA ILE A 892 -11.04 -0.31 -18.88
C ILE A 892 -11.98 -1.15 -18.02
N MET A 893 -11.69 -2.45 -17.93
CA MET A 893 -12.43 -3.39 -17.09
C MET A 893 -11.74 -3.51 -15.75
N VAL A 894 -12.44 -3.26 -14.65
CA VAL A 894 -11.89 -3.30 -13.29
C VAL A 894 -12.69 -4.27 -12.42
N ASP A 895 -11.99 -5.22 -11.82
CA ASP A 895 -12.53 -6.15 -10.82
C ASP A 895 -12.25 -5.63 -9.41
N MET A 896 -13.31 -5.19 -8.70
CA MET A 896 -13.20 -4.70 -7.32
C MET A 896 -13.50 -5.79 -6.28
N LEU A 897 -13.06 -5.54 -5.04
CA LEU A 897 -13.41 -6.37 -3.89
C LEU A 897 -14.95 -6.50 -3.74
N GLU A 898 -15.39 -7.66 -3.26
CA GLU A 898 -16.80 -8.03 -3.02
C GLU A 898 -17.65 -8.32 -4.27
N GLY A 899 -17.02 -8.65 -5.42
CA GLY A 899 -17.74 -9.06 -6.63
C GLY A 899 -18.41 -7.91 -7.37
N ARG A 900 -17.83 -6.70 -7.27
CA ARG A 900 -18.27 -5.51 -8.01
C ARG A 900 -17.37 -5.30 -9.23
N TYR A 901 -17.96 -5.36 -10.42
CA TYR A 901 -17.23 -5.17 -11.68
C TYR A 901 -17.67 -3.87 -12.34
N PHE A 902 -16.69 -3.08 -12.77
CA PHE A 902 -16.92 -1.84 -13.49
C PHE A 902 -16.24 -1.86 -14.85
N VAL A 903 -16.91 -1.26 -15.83
CA VAL A 903 -16.34 -0.95 -17.14
C VAL A 903 -16.33 0.57 -17.26
N PHE A 904 -15.16 1.12 -17.56
CA PHE A 904 -14.99 2.54 -17.86
C PHE A 904 -14.75 2.71 -19.35
N GLN A 905 -15.32 3.76 -19.92
CA GLN A 905 -15.05 4.18 -21.30
C GLN A 905 -14.62 5.64 -21.29
N ILE A 906 -13.51 5.91 -21.96
CA ILE A 906 -12.93 7.25 -22.08
C ILE A 906 -12.64 7.50 -23.56
N ASN A 907 -13.26 8.55 -24.11
CA ASN A 907 -12.86 9.07 -25.40
C ASN A 907 -11.59 9.91 -25.20
N VAL A 908 -10.50 9.49 -25.84
CA VAL A 908 -9.17 10.10 -25.70
C VAL A 908 -8.75 10.90 -26.93
N SER A 909 -9.62 11.03 -27.94
CA SER A 909 -9.33 11.66 -29.23
C SER A 909 -8.84 13.10 -29.08
N ASN A 910 -9.51 13.91 -28.24
CA ASN A 910 -9.14 15.32 -28.02
C ASN A 910 -7.85 15.47 -27.21
N SER A 911 -7.56 14.52 -26.32
CA SER A 911 -6.38 14.54 -25.44
C SER A 911 -5.13 13.97 -26.11
N LEU A 912 -5.33 13.22 -27.19
CA LEU A 912 -4.28 12.65 -28.01
C LEU A 912 -3.91 13.54 -29.20
N GLY A 913 -4.16 14.86 -29.17
CA GLY A 913 -3.75 15.89 -30.15
C GLY A 913 -3.32 15.42 -31.56
N THR A 914 -4.09 15.83 -32.58
CA THR A 914 -3.86 15.54 -34.02
C THR A 914 -2.39 15.50 -34.42
#